data_AF-A0A947S0A3-F1
#
_entry.id   AF-A0A947S0A3-F1
#
_cell.length_a   1.000
_cell.length_b   1.000
_cell.length_c   1.000
_cell.angle_alpha   90.00
_cell.angle_beta   90.00
_cell.angle_gamma   90.00
#
_symmetry.space_group_name_H-M   'P 1'
#
loop_
_entity.id
_entity.type
_entity.pdbx_description
1 polymer ?
#
loop_
_entity_poly.entity_id
_entity_poly.type
_entity_poly.pdbx_seq_one_letter_code
_entity_poly.pdbx_strand_id
1 'polypeptide(L)'
;MEKKQKGQTLVEIVLAVGIFVTLAGGITVLVLGSLLSERQGGELTQATSYMQEGSEAVRSIGEEAWNKLAYMDDGATHGLDNGSGVWDFSGTSNTDGKYTRTIDVDSVTRDGGGDINPGTNDLETKEITVTTDWDFAPGRPKQTVSVYNLTNWNRGLWTETTDADFNDGTFSNTVANSDTLILSGSGGTTDSNSWDFSTSGEYTFDPLKIEVTGGQASLVGSGGTVSGSTTDPGFDTGAPWTSGTWDQGGSDYVFNNRYPTYGNPTWWVYSYLRGRNNAELGGYWQQAFTTTVDDPDVSVTLDYQPWTRTLQANDHGYFYAFVDSSPGAPASPGNAVWSHEFVAGDPVQTWVTGNTFTDSGNVTTAGTYYLKVALWLDNRNAGGNPYRYLLGGYDNVQLDWTKTTVPTYPSDNPPINPTGSWDPDNKVVTWTSFTETATKNGGEIYYQLSSDGGTTWQYWNGSAWVTVVGATDYNTASQVNSQITSFDTSTGIIMFKAFLSSDGTYDVLLDNIDITAEIETITMEVGEVTTDETWATVSTANTYTSPVVTALYEEQTGSNAAYSVSTRVRNAGSNSFQIRIEDPSGADLGDSRVRYIVMEEGAWDMGSTKVEAHKESIATVARKNNWIGDNKGYDQTYASNPLVLHQVMSDNDTRWIESWVSSQGNKNDPPNTSGFQIAMNAAEVAASYAHNPEILGWIVVQAGQDDSIDGNNFRTRITGDTVRGHANGCYNQNYGTTFISPYVVADQETMDGGDGGWLVECALSGTAVGVHVEEDQEGDPDRSHTTEIAAYVVFEDSFSVSGKGGYSPSGTYESSDFGTASNFNLIKWTETVPPSTDLRVQIKTAPDASGSPGAWSPTWCGPEGEDGDETDYFTNPAGELIHPDHIGDNWIKYKLSLTGPGSDTPILADITVNYKP
;
A
#
# COMPACT_ATOMS: atom_id res chain seq x y z
N MET A 1 -118.75 -29.54 66.42
CA MET A 1 -117.82 -30.63 66.80
C MET A 1 -116.53 -30.34 66.05
N GLU A 2 -115.33 -30.30 66.61
CA GLU A 2 -114.76 -31.12 67.67
C GLU A 2 -113.47 -30.46 68.22
N LYS A 3 -113.17 -30.68 69.50
CA LYS A 3 -111.99 -30.17 70.21
C LYS A 3 -110.72 -30.89 69.73
N LYS A 4 -109.74 -30.16 69.16
CA LYS A 4 -108.34 -30.61 69.10
C LYS A 4 -107.54 -30.02 70.27
N GLN A 5 -106.70 -30.87 70.86
CA GLN A 5 -106.02 -30.71 72.14
C GLN A 5 -104.88 -29.67 72.07
N LYS A 6 -104.91 -28.70 72.98
CA LYS A 6 -104.13 -27.44 72.93
C LYS A 6 -102.62 -27.56 73.23
N GLY A 7 -102.10 -28.76 73.48
CA GLY A 7 -100.71 -28.99 73.90
C GLY A 7 -99.71 -29.30 72.78
N GLN A 8 -100.10 -30.12 71.79
CA GLN A 8 -99.24 -30.42 70.61
C GLN A 8 -98.98 -29.16 69.77
N THR A 9 -99.96 -28.27 69.67
CA THR A 9 -99.86 -27.03 68.90
C THR A 9 -98.77 -26.09 69.41
N LEU A 10 -98.50 -26.06 70.72
CA LEU A 10 -97.49 -25.14 71.28
C LEU A 10 -96.05 -25.57 70.95
N VAL A 11 -95.75 -26.87 71.04
CA VAL A 11 -94.43 -27.43 70.71
C VAL A 11 -94.18 -27.37 69.20
N GLU A 12 -95.20 -27.65 68.37
CA GLU A 12 -95.12 -27.47 66.92
C GLU A 12 -94.88 -26.01 66.54
N ILE A 13 -95.50 -25.04 67.23
CA ILE A 13 -95.24 -23.60 66.99
C ILE A 13 -93.80 -23.23 67.36
N VAL A 14 -93.27 -23.66 68.51
CA VAL A 14 -91.90 -23.32 68.92
C VAL A 14 -90.86 -23.97 68.01
N LEU A 15 -91.04 -25.23 67.64
CA LEU A 15 -90.14 -25.93 66.71
C LEU A 15 -90.22 -25.31 65.31
N ALA A 16 -91.43 -24.99 64.83
CA ALA A 16 -91.63 -24.32 63.54
C ALA A 16 -91.02 -22.91 63.53
N VAL A 17 -91.15 -22.13 64.60
CA VAL A 17 -90.51 -20.81 64.73
C VAL A 17 -88.99 -20.93 64.81
N GLY A 18 -88.45 -21.90 65.55
CA GLY A 18 -87.00 -22.14 65.62
C GLY A 18 -86.39 -22.50 64.27
N ILE A 19 -87.00 -23.46 63.56
CA ILE A 19 -86.60 -23.85 62.21
C ILE A 19 -86.78 -22.68 61.23
N PHE A 20 -87.89 -21.95 61.32
CA PHE A 20 -88.17 -20.78 60.48
C PHE A 20 -87.14 -19.68 60.69
N VAL A 21 -86.74 -19.36 61.93
CA VAL A 21 -85.73 -18.33 62.20
C VAL A 21 -84.34 -18.77 61.70
N THR A 22 -83.97 -20.04 61.86
CA THR A 22 -82.69 -20.54 61.30
C THR A 22 -82.68 -20.54 59.78
N LEU A 23 -83.78 -20.95 59.13
CA LEU A 23 -83.91 -20.92 57.68
C LEU A 23 -84.00 -19.49 57.15
N ALA A 24 -84.76 -18.60 57.79
CA ALA A 24 -84.89 -17.20 57.41
C ALA A 24 -83.57 -16.44 57.57
N GLY A 25 -82.82 -16.70 58.64
CA GLY A 25 -81.46 -16.14 58.82
C GLY A 25 -80.49 -16.64 57.75
N GLY A 26 -80.48 -17.96 57.47
CA GLY A 26 -79.65 -18.55 56.42
C GLY A 26 -79.99 -18.02 55.02
N ILE A 27 -81.28 -17.93 54.69
CA ILE A 27 -81.77 -17.35 53.42
C ILE A 27 -81.37 -15.88 53.32
N THR A 28 -81.48 -15.11 54.40
CA THR A 28 -81.11 -13.69 54.41
C THR A 28 -79.62 -13.50 54.14
N VAL A 29 -78.75 -14.31 54.76
CA VAL A 29 -77.30 -14.29 54.50
C VAL A 29 -76.98 -14.71 53.07
N LEU A 30 -77.67 -15.73 52.54
CA LEU A 30 -77.50 -16.17 51.15
C LEU A 30 -77.92 -15.10 50.14
N VAL A 31 -79.05 -14.42 50.37
CA VAL A 31 -79.55 -13.34 49.49
C VAL A 31 -78.65 -12.10 49.58
N LEU A 32 -78.22 -11.70 50.77
CA LEU A 32 -77.27 -10.59 50.91
C LEU A 32 -75.91 -10.93 50.28
N GLY A 33 -75.45 -12.18 50.46
CA GLY A 33 -74.25 -12.69 49.81
C GLY A 33 -74.36 -12.68 48.29
N SER A 34 -75.51 -13.10 47.73
CA SER A 34 -75.72 -13.09 46.28
C SER A 34 -75.79 -11.66 45.73
N LEU A 35 -76.45 -10.72 46.41
CA LEU A 35 -76.51 -9.32 45.99
C LEU A 35 -75.14 -8.62 46.04
N LEU A 36 -74.34 -8.90 47.08
CA LEU A 36 -72.97 -8.37 47.17
C LEU A 36 -72.06 -8.99 46.10
N SER A 37 -72.23 -10.29 45.81
CA SER A 37 -71.50 -10.97 44.74
C SER A 37 -71.90 -10.46 43.35
N GLU A 38 -73.18 -10.16 43.12
CA GLU A 38 -73.69 -9.56 41.88
C GLU A 38 -73.13 -8.15 41.69
N ARG A 39 -73.16 -7.31 42.74
CA ARG A 39 -72.56 -5.98 42.69
C ARG A 39 -71.05 -6.05 42.46
N GLN A 40 -70.35 -6.93 43.18
CA GLN A 40 -68.91 -7.10 43.01
C GLN A 40 -68.57 -7.59 41.60
N GLY A 41 -69.36 -8.50 41.04
CA GLY A 41 -69.22 -8.95 39.66
C GLY A 41 -69.40 -7.81 38.67
N GLY A 42 -70.46 -7.00 38.81
CA GLY A 42 -70.71 -5.85 37.94
C GLY A 42 -69.62 -4.77 38.02
N GLU A 43 -69.14 -4.45 39.24
CA GLU A 43 -68.05 -3.51 39.43
C GLU A 43 -66.72 -4.02 38.86
N LEU A 44 -66.41 -5.31 39.02
CA LEU A 44 -65.25 -5.93 38.39
C LEU A 44 -65.36 -5.89 36.86
N THR A 45 -66.53 -6.20 36.29
CA THR A 45 -66.75 -6.10 34.84
C THR A 45 -66.50 -4.68 34.32
N GLN A 46 -66.97 -3.66 35.03
CA GLN A 46 -66.74 -2.27 34.66
C GLN A 46 -65.25 -1.88 34.79
N ALA A 47 -64.59 -2.24 35.89
CA ALA A 47 -63.16 -2.01 36.08
C ALA A 47 -62.31 -2.71 35.01
N THR A 48 -62.65 -3.96 34.65
CA THR A 48 -61.99 -4.70 33.58
C THR A 48 -62.21 -4.04 32.22
N SER A 49 -63.42 -3.54 31.92
CA SER A 49 -63.67 -2.80 30.68
C SER A 49 -62.83 -1.51 30.60
N TYR A 50 -62.69 -0.79 31.71
CA TYR A 50 -61.91 0.44 31.77
C TYR A 50 -60.40 0.20 31.66
N MET A 51 -59.91 -0.90 32.25
CA MET A 51 -58.55 -1.40 32.09
C MET A 51 -58.28 -1.82 30.64
N GLN A 52 -59.20 -2.57 30.01
CA GLN A 52 -59.06 -3.00 28.61
C GLN A 52 -59.04 -1.82 27.64
N GLU A 53 -59.88 -0.80 27.85
CA GLU A 53 -59.83 0.44 27.09
C GLU A 53 -58.45 1.11 27.21
N GLY A 54 -57.86 1.13 28.42
CA GLY A 54 -56.51 1.64 28.63
C GLY A 54 -55.45 0.84 27.87
N SER A 55 -55.55 -0.49 27.87
CA SER A 55 -54.63 -1.35 27.10
C SER A 55 -54.73 -1.10 25.59
N GLU A 56 -55.94 -0.92 25.07
CA GLU A 56 -56.15 -0.59 23.65
C GLU A 56 -55.69 0.83 23.30
N ALA A 57 -55.84 1.79 24.22
CA ALA A 57 -55.32 3.14 24.05
C ALA A 57 -53.79 3.14 23.96
N VAL A 58 -53.09 2.41 24.84
CA VAL A 58 -51.62 2.27 24.76
C VAL A 58 -51.19 1.62 23.45
N ARG A 59 -51.92 0.59 23.00
CA ARG A 59 -51.68 -0.03 21.68
C ARG A 59 -51.87 0.99 20.55
N SER A 60 -52.92 1.80 20.62
CA SER A 60 -53.19 2.87 19.65
C SER A 60 -52.08 3.92 19.60
N ILE A 61 -51.56 4.34 20.76
CA ILE A 61 -50.44 5.29 20.85
C ILE A 61 -49.19 4.71 20.19
N GLY A 62 -48.85 3.45 20.48
CA GLY A 62 -47.70 2.77 19.88
C GLY A 62 -47.85 2.47 18.38
N GLU A 63 -49.09 2.37 17.89
CA GLU A 63 -49.38 2.25 16.46
C GLU A 63 -49.27 3.59 15.73
N GLU A 64 -49.57 4.70 16.40
CA GLU A 64 -49.37 6.06 15.86
C GLU A 64 -47.87 6.40 15.79
N ALA A 65 -47.16 6.33 16.91
CA ALA A 65 -45.75 6.71 17.02
C ALA A 65 -45.09 5.92 18.15
N TRP A 66 -44.18 5.00 17.80
CA TRP A 66 -43.54 4.11 18.77
C TRP A 66 -42.64 4.85 19.75
N ASN A 67 -41.97 5.91 19.30
CA ASN A 67 -41.12 6.75 20.13
C ASN A 67 -41.88 7.43 21.30
N LYS A 68 -43.20 7.65 21.20
CA LYS A 68 -44.03 8.09 22.36
C LYS A 68 -44.01 7.11 23.53
N LEU A 69 -43.86 5.81 23.26
CA LEU A 69 -43.72 4.76 24.29
C LEU A 69 -42.24 4.52 24.63
N ALA A 70 -41.40 4.50 23.60
CA ALA A 70 -40.02 4.08 23.75
C ALA A 70 -39.18 5.06 24.60
N TYR A 71 -39.49 6.35 24.52
CA TYR A 71 -38.81 7.45 25.23
C TYR A 71 -39.32 7.66 26.67
N MET A 72 -40.31 6.88 27.14
CA MET A 72 -40.83 6.99 28.50
C MET A 72 -39.80 6.51 29.54
N ASP A 73 -39.71 7.23 30.66
CA ASP A 73 -38.89 6.86 31.83
C ASP A 73 -39.45 5.62 32.54
N ASP A 74 -38.59 4.64 32.82
CA ASP A 74 -38.96 3.45 33.60
C ASP A 74 -39.49 3.83 35.00
N GLY A 75 -40.61 3.22 35.40
CA GLY A 75 -41.27 3.43 36.68
C GLY A 75 -42.13 4.69 36.77
N ALA A 76 -42.31 5.43 35.66
CA ALA A 76 -43.26 6.53 35.59
C ALA A 76 -44.71 6.03 35.42
N THR A 77 -45.65 6.72 36.06
CA THR A 77 -47.09 6.44 35.98
C THR A 77 -47.78 7.48 35.11
N HIS A 78 -48.61 7.02 34.18
CA HIS A 78 -49.27 7.84 33.17
C HIS A 78 -50.80 7.66 33.19
N GLY A 79 -51.50 8.74 32.86
CA GLY A 79 -52.90 8.70 32.41
C GLY A 79 -53.00 8.80 30.89
N LEU A 80 -54.23 8.84 30.39
CA LEU A 80 -54.56 8.97 28.96
C LEU A 80 -55.44 10.18 28.68
N ASP A 81 -55.34 10.73 27.48
CA ASP A 81 -56.29 11.68 26.91
C ASP A 81 -56.74 11.22 25.52
N ASN A 82 -57.96 11.60 25.14
CA ASN A 82 -58.53 11.39 23.81
C ASN A 82 -59.33 12.61 23.35
N GLY A 83 -59.05 13.80 23.90
CA GLY A 83 -59.77 15.04 23.61
C GLY A 83 -59.68 15.47 22.14
N SER A 84 -58.62 15.07 21.43
CA SER A 84 -58.36 15.36 20.01
C SER A 84 -58.90 14.28 19.05
N GLY A 85 -59.49 13.20 19.56
CA GLY A 85 -59.92 12.04 18.77
C GLY A 85 -58.80 11.03 18.47
N VAL A 86 -57.60 11.25 19.00
CA VAL A 86 -56.47 10.32 19.03
C VAL A 86 -56.06 10.13 20.49
N TRP A 87 -55.71 8.89 20.87
CA TRP A 87 -55.21 8.60 22.21
C TRP A 87 -53.81 9.16 22.40
N ASP A 88 -53.53 9.78 23.54
CA ASP A 88 -52.19 10.19 23.96
C ASP A 88 -52.02 10.03 25.47
N PHE A 89 -50.79 10.04 25.97
CA PHE A 89 -50.51 10.05 27.40
C PHE A 89 -50.76 11.44 27.99
N SER A 90 -51.42 11.49 29.15
CA SER A 90 -51.72 12.76 29.82
C SER A 90 -51.93 12.58 31.31
N GLY A 91 -51.26 13.41 32.10
CA GLY A 91 -51.26 13.33 33.57
C GLY A 91 -50.70 12.00 34.09
N THR A 92 -50.93 11.72 35.37
CA THR A 92 -50.42 10.51 36.04
C THR A 92 -51.46 9.42 36.23
N SER A 93 -52.74 9.72 35.98
CA SER A 93 -53.86 8.78 36.09
C SER A 93 -55.12 9.33 35.40
N ASN A 94 -56.10 8.48 35.17
CA ASN A 94 -57.46 8.87 34.80
C ASN A 94 -58.48 8.43 35.86
N THR A 95 -59.56 9.18 36.02
CA THR A 95 -60.67 8.79 36.90
C THR A 95 -61.99 8.78 36.15
N ASP A 96 -62.74 7.67 36.26
CA ASP A 96 -64.13 7.55 35.82
C ASP A 96 -65.01 7.13 37.00
N GLY A 97 -65.74 8.09 37.56
CA GLY A 97 -66.55 7.89 38.76
C GLY A 97 -65.70 7.48 39.97
N LYS A 98 -65.70 6.17 40.30
CA LYS A 98 -64.95 5.60 41.43
C LYS A 98 -63.74 4.74 41.00
N TYR A 99 -63.53 4.61 39.70
CA TYR A 99 -62.42 3.83 39.13
C TYR A 99 -61.29 4.80 38.77
N THR A 100 -60.08 4.48 39.21
CA THR A 100 -58.86 5.22 38.88
C THR A 100 -57.95 4.31 38.07
N ARG A 101 -57.50 4.75 36.90
CA ARG A 101 -56.60 4.00 36.01
C ARG A 101 -55.22 4.64 35.98
N THR A 102 -54.17 3.83 36.07
CA THR A 102 -52.76 4.21 35.86
C THR A 102 -52.12 3.27 34.87
N ILE A 103 -51.11 3.76 34.15
CA ILE A 103 -50.36 3.02 33.14
C ILE A 103 -48.88 3.21 33.39
N ASP A 104 -48.15 2.11 33.51
CA ASP A 104 -46.70 2.10 33.61
C ASP A 104 -46.14 1.52 32.31
N VAL A 105 -45.10 2.15 31.76
CA VAL A 105 -44.44 1.78 30.50
C VAL A 105 -42.96 1.56 30.79
N ASP A 106 -42.56 0.30 30.95
CA ASP A 106 -41.21 -0.05 31.38
C ASP A 106 -40.39 -0.70 30.26
N SER A 107 -39.10 -0.42 30.24
CA SER A 107 -38.14 -1.02 29.32
C SER A 107 -37.94 -2.51 29.59
N VAL A 108 -37.78 -3.27 28.51
CA VAL A 108 -37.50 -4.71 28.57
C VAL A 108 -36.08 -4.96 28.09
N THR A 109 -35.38 -5.91 28.72
CA THR A 109 -34.03 -6.31 28.28
C THR A 109 -34.03 -7.71 27.68
N ARG A 110 -33.08 -7.98 26.78
CA ARG A 110 -32.85 -9.28 26.16
C ARG A 110 -31.45 -9.81 26.40
N ASP A 111 -31.34 -11.12 26.60
CA ASP A 111 -30.05 -11.80 26.62
C ASP A 111 -29.50 -12.06 25.20
N GLY A 112 -28.28 -12.60 25.11
CA GLY A 112 -27.65 -12.92 23.82
C GLY A 112 -28.34 -14.02 23.00
N GLY A 113 -29.35 -14.71 23.57
CA GLY A 113 -30.21 -15.66 22.87
C GLY A 113 -31.49 -15.00 22.30
N GLY A 114 -31.73 -13.73 22.60
CA GLY A 114 -32.93 -12.99 22.19
C GLY A 114 -34.13 -13.17 23.11
N ASP A 115 -33.98 -13.88 24.23
CA ASP A 115 -35.05 -14.07 25.22
C ASP A 115 -35.17 -12.85 26.13
N ILE A 116 -36.38 -12.54 26.60
CA ILE A 116 -36.62 -11.47 27.59
C ILE A 116 -36.02 -11.91 28.93
N ASN A 117 -34.83 -11.40 29.22
CA ASN A 117 -33.98 -11.71 30.37
C ASN A 117 -33.00 -10.55 30.57
N PRO A 118 -32.41 -10.39 31.78
CA PRO A 118 -31.41 -9.35 32.04
C PRO A 118 -30.29 -9.35 30.99
N GLY A 119 -30.16 -8.23 30.27
CA GLY A 119 -29.21 -8.07 29.17
C GLY A 119 -29.30 -6.69 28.53
N THR A 120 -29.28 -6.61 27.20
CA THR A 120 -29.33 -5.35 26.44
C THR A 120 -30.75 -4.81 26.35
N ASN A 121 -30.92 -3.49 26.43
CA ASN A 121 -32.22 -2.85 26.29
C ASN A 121 -32.85 -3.15 24.91
N ASP A 122 -34.11 -3.58 24.89
CA ASP A 122 -34.89 -3.79 23.67
C ASP A 122 -35.68 -2.51 23.36
N LEU A 123 -35.20 -1.73 22.39
CA LEU A 123 -35.83 -0.48 21.96
C LEU A 123 -37.19 -0.70 21.26
N GLU A 124 -37.52 -1.94 20.92
CA GLU A 124 -38.71 -2.29 20.15
C GLU A 124 -39.74 -3.06 20.99
N THR A 125 -39.50 -3.28 22.28
CA THR A 125 -40.46 -3.91 23.21
C THR A 125 -40.52 -3.17 24.55
N LYS A 126 -41.74 -2.91 25.02
CA LYS A 126 -42.01 -2.36 26.36
C LYS A 126 -42.96 -3.28 27.14
N GLU A 127 -42.76 -3.37 28.45
CA GLU A 127 -43.72 -3.99 29.37
C GLU A 127 -44.74 -2.93 29.78
N ILE A 128 -46.02 -3.21 29.54
CA ILE A 128 -47.13 -2.31 29.84
C ILE A 128 -47.91 -2.86 31.02
N THR A 129 -48.02 -2.07 32.07
CA THR A 129 -48.87 -2.38 33.24
C THR A 129 -50.03 -1.40 33.31
N VAL A 130 -51.25 -1.88 33.05
CA VAL A 130 -52.48 -1.09 33.22
C VAL A 130 -53.18 -1.52 34.49
N THR A 131 -53.29 -0.59 35.43
CA THR A 131 -53.90 -0.81 36.74
C THR A 131 -55.20 -0.03 36.84
N THR A 132 -56.27 -0.66 37.33
CA THR A 132 -57.53 0.03 37.68
C THR A 132 -57.94 -0.28 39.11
N ASP A 133 -57.98 0.76 39.94
CA ASP A 133 -58.32 0.73 41.35
C ASP A 133 -59.71 1.31 41.63
N TRP A 134 -60.47 0.71 42.54
CA TRP A 134 -61.73 1.26 43.02
C TRP A 134 -62.07 0.81 44.44
N ASP A 135 -62.82 1.63 45.17
CA ASP A 135 -63.35 1.26 46.49
C ASP A 135 -64.70 0.52 46.36
N PHE A 136 -64.75 -0.74 46.79
CA PHE A 136 -66.02 -1.49 46.91
C PHE A 136 -66.87 -0.92 48.05
N ALA A 137 -66.22 -0.47 49.12
CA ALA A 137 -66.81 0.27 50.23
C ALA A 137 -65.70 1.13 50.86
N PRO A 138 -66.01 2.16 51.67
CA PRO A 138 -64.99 2.96 52.33
C PRO A 138 -63.97 2.08 53.08
N GLY A 139 -62.70 2.15 52.68
CA GLY A 139 -61.61 1.34 53.25
C GLY A 139 -61.56 -0.12 52.78
N ARG A 140 -62.18 -0.45 51.64
CA ARG A 140 -62.11 -1.78 50.99
C ARG A 140 -61.73 -1.61 49.50
N PRO A 141 -60.46 -1.29 49.22
CA PRO A 141 -59.98 -1.15 47.85
C PRO A 141 -60.00 -2.50 47.13
N LYS A 142 -60.24 -2.43 45.83
CA LYS A 142 -60.18 -3.51 44.86
C LYS A 142 -59.38 -3.02 43.67
N GLN A 143 -58.66 -3.94 43.03
CA GLN A 143 -57.80 -3.66 41.92
C GLN A 143 -57.97 -4.75 40.86
N THR A 144 -57.83 -4.35 39.60
CA THR A 144 -57.56 -5.24 38.47
C THR A 144 -56.32 -4.73 37.74
N VAL A 145 -55.45 -5.65 37.32
CA VAL A 145 -54.16 -5.32 36.69
C VAL A 145 -54.03 -6.15 35.42
N SER A 146 -53.57 -5.52 34.34
CA SER A 146 -53.16 -6.16 33.09
C SER A 146 -51.67 -5.87 32.88
N VAL A 147 -50.86 -6.93 32.75
CA VAL A 147 -49.42 -6.82 32.41
C VAL A 147 -49.19 -7.56 31.11
N TYR A 148 -48.62 -6.89 30.12
CA TYR A 148 -48.31 -7.48 28.82
C TYR A 148 -47.14 -6.77 28.15
N ASN A 149 -46.39 -7.51 27.32
CA ASN A 149 -45.38 -6.92 26.47
C ASN A 149 -46.01 -6.42 25.18
N LEU A 150 -45.73 -5.17 24.84
CA LEU A 150 -46.06 -4.57 23.56
C LEU A 150 -44.77 -4.46 22.74
N THR A 151 -44.80 -4.95 21.50
CA THR A 151 -43.65 -4.96 20.59
C THR A 151 -44.00 -4.28 19.28
N ASN A 152 -43.06 -3.54 18.71
CA ASN A 152 -43.19 -2.83 17.44
C ASN A 152 -43.11 -3.78 16.21
N TRP A 153 -44.15 -4.61 16.02
CA TRP A 153 -44.21 -5.60 14.94
C TRP A 153 -44.57 -5.04 13.57
N ASN A 154 -45.48 -4.06 13.51
CA ASN A 154 -45.95 -3.47 12.26
C ASN A 154 -45.13 -2.21 11.93
N ARG A 155 -43.91 -2.41 11.43
CA ARG A 155 -42.98 -1.33 11.06
C ARG A 155 -42.55 -1.44 9.60
N GLY A 156 -42.38 -0.28 8.97
CA GLY A 156 -41.69 -0.13 7.70
C GLY A 156 -40.20 0.05 7.96
N LEU A 157 -39.38 -0.46 7.04
CA LEU A 157 -37.94 -0.28 7.06
C LEU A 157 -37.55 0.43 5.77
N TRP A 158 -36.87 1.56 5.92
CA TRP A 158 -36.09 2.16 4.84
C TRP A 158 -34.64 1.81 5.12
N THR A 159 -34.03 1.03 4.22
CA THR A 159 -32.70 0.46 4.38
C THR A 159 -31.91 0.77 3.12
N GLU A 160 -30.73 1.35 3.31
CA GLU A 160 -29.76 1.59 2.25
C GLU A 160 -28.56 0.68 2.48
N THR A 161 -28.21 -0.11 1.47
CA THR A 161 -27.24 -1.22 1.56
C THR A 161 -26.37 -1.38 0.33
N THR A 162 -26.73 -0.74 -0.79
CA THR A 162 -26.04 -0.93 -2.07
C THR A 162 -25.46 0.36 -2.58
N ASP A 163 -24.47 0.26 -3.48
CA ASP A 163 -23.92 1.45 -4.16
C ASP A 163 -25.03 2.26 -4.84
N ALA A 164 -26.05 1.59 -5.41
CA ALA A 164 -27.19 2.26 -6.02
C ALA A 164 -28.02 3.07 -5.01
N ASP A 165 -28.23 2.54 -3.80
CA ASP A 165 -28.96 3.27 -2.75
C ASP A 165 -28.18 4.53 -2.34
N PHE A 166 -26.87 4.39 -2.11
CA PHE A 166 -26.05 5.51 -1.67
C PHE A 166 -25.83 6.56 -2.76
N ASN A 167 -25.76 6.17 -4.03
CA ASN A 167 -25.50 7.08 -5.16
C ASN A 167 -26.62 8.09 -5.43
N ASP A 168 -27.81 7.90 -4.86
CA ASP A 168 -28.91 8.89 -4.90
C ASP A 168 -28.67 10.06 -3.91
N GLY A 169 -27.65 9.98 -3.05
CA GLY A 169 -27.27 11.01 -2.09
C GLY A 169 -26.21 11.99 -2.59
N THR A 170 -25.80 12.92 -1.72
CA THR A 170 -24.74 13.91 -1.99
C THR A 170 -23.48 13.57 -1.19
N PHE A 171 -22.37 13.38 -1.91
CA PHE A 171 -21.06 13.08 -1.32
C PHE A 171 -20.22 14.34 -1.11
N SER A 172 -19.43 14.36 -0.03
CA SER A 172 -18.39 15.35 0.21
C SER A 172 -17.21 14.66 0.90
N ASN A 173 -16.11 14.48 0.18
CA ASN A 173 -14.95 13.70 0.64
C ASN A 173 -15.32 12.29 1.14
N THR A 174 -16.36 11.69 0.55
CA THR A 174 -16.88 10.34 0.82
C THR A 174 -17.21 9.68 -0.52
N VAL A 175 -17.29 8.36 -0.54
CA VAL A 175 -17.63 7.60 -1.75
C VAL A 175 -18.34 6.31 -1.37
N ALA A 176 -19.29 5.87 -2.20
CA ALA A 176 -19.85 4.52 -2.15
C ALA A 176 -18.98 3.57 -2.99
N ASN A 177 -18.56 2.45 -2.41
CA ASN A 177 -17.74 1.44 -3.07
C ASN A 177 -18.07 0.05 -2.52
N SER A 178 -18.42 -0.88 -3.41
CA SER A 178 -18.63 -2.29 -3.09
C SER A 178 -19.69 -2.48 -2.02
N ASP A 179 -20.81 -1.77 -2.16
CA ASP A 179 -21.94 -1.78 -1.23
C ASP A 179 -21.58 -1.23 0.17
N THR A 180 -20.58 -0.34 0.24
CA THR A 180 -20.18 0.34 1.49
C THR A 180 -19.92 1.83 1.26
N LEU A 181 -20.00 2.64 2.31
CA LEU A 181 -19.66 4.07 2.27
C LEU A 181 -18.43 4.36 3.14
N ILE A 182 -17.45 5.03 2.54
CA ILE A 182 -16.14 5.33 3.13
C ILE A 182 -15.74 6.80 2.88
N LEU A 183 -14.73 7.31 3.60
CA LEU A 183 -14.02 8.52 3.19
C LEU A 183 -13.45 8.33 1.78
N SER A 184 -13.54 9.36 0.94
CA SER A 184 -12.95 9.32 -0.39
C SER A 184 -11.43 9.28 -0.23
N GLY A 185 -10.85 8.22 -0.75
CA GLY A 185 -9.44 7.99 -0.89
C GLY A 185 -9.27 6.93 -1.97
N SER A 186 -8.21 7.04 -2.75
CA SER A 186 -7.87 5.99 -3.70
C SER A 186 -6.42 6.15 -4.12
N GLY A 187 -5.71 5.03 -4.13
CA GLY A 187 -4.76 4.78 -5.21
C GLY A 187 -3.37 5.37 -5.06
N GLY A 188 -2.84 5.52 -3.85
CA GLY A 188 -1.39 5.49 -3.71
C GLY A 188 -0.89 4.14 -4.22
N THR A 189 -0.20 4.11 -5.37
CA THR A 189 0.45 2.88 -5.82
C THR A 189 1.78 2.76 -5.10
N THR A 190 2.26 1.54 -4.92
CA THR A 190 3.61 1.33 -4.41
C THR A 190 4.58 1.31 -5.57
N ASP A 191 5.60 2.16 -5.52
CA ASP A 191 6.78 2.03 -6.36
C ASP A 191 7.97 1.57 -5.52
N SER A 192 8.94 0.88 -6.12
CA SER A 192 10.09 0.34 -5.41
C SER A 192 11.34 0.35 -6.26
N ASN A 193 12.47 0.64 -5.63
CA ASN A 193 13.78 0.49 -6.26
C ASN A 193 14.66 -0.50 -5.51
N SER A 194 15.39 -1.29 -6.29
CA SER A 194 16.26 -2.36 -5.83
C SER A 194 17.69 -2.08 -6.24
N TRP A 195 18.62 -2.11 -5.29
CA TRP A 195 20.06 -1.96 -5.52
C TRP A 195 20.76 -3.28 -5.26
N ASP A 196 20.98 -4.03 -6.34
CA ASP A 196 21.47 -5.42 -6.35
C ASP A 196 23.00 -5.54 -6.48
N PHE A 197 23.72 -4.40 -6.52
CA PHE A 197 25.18 -4.36 -6.68
C PHE A 197 25.72 -5.15 -7.89
N SER A 198 24.92 -5.33 -8.95
CA SER A 198 25.32 -6.04 -10.17
C SER A 198 26.32 -5.25 -11.03
N THR A 199 26.21 -3.91 -11.01
CA THR A 199 27.03 -2.99 -11.81
C THR A 199 27.84 -2.06 -10.92
N SER A 200 29.16 -2.27 -10.82
CA SER A 200 30.03 -1.49 -9.93
C SER A 200 30.04 0.03 -10.22
N GLY A 201 29.78 0.43 -11.47
CA GLY A 201 29.77 1.84 -11.89
C GLY A 201 28.59 2.65 -11.34
N GLU A 202 27.57 2.00 -10.77
CA GLU A 202 26.41 2.64 -10.16
C GLU A 202 26.65 3.05 -8.70
N TYR A 203 27.85 2.76 -8.15
CA TYR A 203 28.16 2.98 -6.75
C TYR A 203 29.48 3.74 -6.56
N THR A 204 29.54 4.52 -5.49
CA THR A 204 30.76 5.21 -5.02
C THR A 204 31.29 4.50 -3.77
N PHE A 205 32.53 4.01 -3.82
CA PHE A 205 33.22 3.32 -2.72
C PHE A 205 34.75 3.42 -2.89
N ASP A 206 35.51 3.05 -1.85
CA ASP A 206 36.97 2.90 -1.93
C ASP A 206 37.31 1.49 -2.46
N PRO A 207 37.82 1.33 -3.69
CA PRO A 207 38.10 0.03 -4.29
C PRO A 207 39.24 -0.74 -3.61
N LEU A 208 39.98 -0.10 -2.69
CA LEU A 208 40.97 -0.80 -1.86
C LEU A 208 40.35 -1.49 -0.65
N LYS A 209 39.10 -1.17 -0.32
CA LYS A 209 38.41 -1.64 0.89
C LYS A 209 37.11 -2.38 0.61
N ILE A 210 36.41 -2.01 -0.45
CA ILE A 210 35.18 -2.66 -0.90
C ILE A 210 35.37 -3.11 -2.34
N GLU A 211 34.87 -4.30 -2.65
CA GLU A 211 34.72 -4.80 -4.02
C GLU A 211 33.23 -4.97 -4.34
N VAL A 212 32.84 -4.63 -5.57
CA VAL A 212 31.48 -4.82 -6.08
C VAL A 212 31.56 -5.76 -7.27
N THR A 213 31.30 -7.05 -7.03
CA THR A 213 31.35 -8.10 -8.06
C THR A 213 30.37 -9.21 -7.75
N GLY A 214 29.70 -9.75 -8.79
CA GLY A 214 28.82 -10.91 -8.64
C GLY A 214 27.46 -10.63 -7.99
N GLY A 215 26.98 -9.38 -8.02
CA GLY A 215 25.68 -8.99 -7.41
C GLY A 215 25.76 -8.78 -5.90
N GLN A 216 26.92 -8.32 -5.41
CA GLN A 216 27.14 -8.02 -3.99
C GLN A 216 28.26 -6.97 -3.85
N ALA A 217 28.22 -6.23 -2.75
CA ALA A 217 29.32 -5.41 -2.25
C ALA A 217 29.95 -6.06 -1.02
N SER A 218 31.23 -6.41 -1.06
CA SER A 218 31.96 -7.09 0.01
C SER A 218 33.23 -6.35 0.43
N LEU A 219 33.69 -6.60 1.65
CA LEU A 219 34.99 -6.11 2.12
C LEU A 219 36.15 -6.84 1.40
N VAL A 220 37.15 -6.10 0.94
CA VAL A 220 38.32 -6.68 0.27
C VAL A 220 39.22 -7.40 1.30
N GLY A 221 39.34 -8.71 1.18
CA GLY A 221 40.25 -9.52 1.98
C GLY A 221 41.71 -9.36 1.53
N SER A 222 42.62 -9.08 2.47
CA SER A 222 44.06 -8.85 2.19
C SER A 222 44.97 -10.09 2.35
N GLY A 223 44.40 -11.30 2.39
CA GLY A 223 45.15 -12.55 2.55
C GLY A 223 45.95 -12.95 1.31
N GLY A 224 47.17 -13.49 1.48
CA GLY A 224 48.04 -13.89 0.39
C GLY A 224 48.74 -15.23 0.63
N THR A 225 49.27 -15.83 -0.44
CA THR A 225 50.21 -16.96 -0.30
C THR A 225 51.62 -16.41 -0.23
N VAL A 226 52.29 -16.60 0.90
CA VAL A 226 53.72 -16.32 1.04
C VAL A 226 54.53 -17.57 0.75
N SER A 227 55.68 -17.42 0.11
CA SER A 227 56.53 -18.55 -0.28
C SER A 227 58.01 -18.19 -0.28
N GLY A 228 58.87 -19.21 -0.20
CA GLY A 228 60.30 -19.06 -0.37
C GLY A 228 60.97 -20.38 -0.72
N SER A 229 62.25 -20.31 -1.09
CA SER A 229 62.96 -21.51 -1.52
C SER A 229 64.48 -21.40 -1.38
N THR A 230 65.16 -22.55 -1.45
CA THR A 230 66.61 -22.61 -1.64
C THR A 230 66.99 -22.26 -3.08
N THR A 231 68.27 -21.98 -3.33
CA THR A 231 68.84 -21.58 -4.62
C THR A 231 69.95 -22.53 -5.07
N ASP A 232 70.39 -22.45 -6.33
CA ASP A 232 71.44 -23.33 -6.90
C ASP A 232 71.12 -24.85 -6.76
N PRO A 233 69.91 -25.33 -7.13
CA PRO A 233 69.54 -26.74 -6.92
C PRO A 233 70.41 -27.72 -7.72
N GLY A 234 70.92 -27.30 -8.88
CA GLY A 234 71.84 -28.08 -9.72
C GLY A 234 73.31 -28.02 -9.29
N PHE A 235 73.62 -27.31 -8.19
CA PHE A 235 75.00 -27.08 -7.72
C PHE A 235 75.95 -26.40 -8.74
N ASP A 236 75.39 -25.70 -9.74
CA ASP A 236 76.11 -25.13 -10.88
C ASP A 236 77.18 -24.13 -10.46
N THR A 237 76.90 -23.33 -9.44
CA THR A 237 77.75 -22.19 -9.09
C THR A 237 78.65 -22.46 -7.91
N GLY A 238 78.14 -23.02 -6.82
CA GLY A 238 78.92 -22.84 -5.59
C GLY A 238 78.18 -22.99 -4.32
N ALA A 239 77.21 -22.13 -4.33
CA ALA A 239 77.09 -21.04 -3.41
C ALA A 239 75.64 -20.68 -3.64
N PRO A 240 74.81 -20.82 -2.61
CA PRO A 240 75.17 -20.69 -1.20
C PRO A 240 75.52 -22.00 -0.45
N TRP A 241 75.72 -23.11 -1.15
CA TRP A 241 76.00 -24.38 -0.50
C TRP A 241 77.37 -24.44 0.21
N THR A 242 77.41 -25.07 1.39
CA THR A 242 78.65 -25.34 2.14
C THR A 242 78.75 -26.81 2.49
N SER A 243 79.94 -27.40 2.38
CA SER A 243 80.17 -28.81 2.70
C SER A 243 80.81 -29.02 4.05
N GLY A 244 80.59 -30.20 4.63
CA GLY A 244 81.20 -30.63 5.88
C GLY A 244 81.25 -32.15 6.01
N THR A 245 81.90 -32.60 7.06
CA THR A 245 81.97 -34.02 7.44
C THR A 245 81.10 -34.28 8.66
N TRP A 246 80.55 -35.49 8.75
CA TRP A 246 79.63 -35.93 9.80
C TRP A 246 80.20 -37.20 10.45
N ASP A 247 80.42 -37.16 11.77
CA ASP A 247 80.99 -38.25 12.59
C ASP A 247 82.30 -38.90 12.08
N GLN A 248 83.10 -38.16 11.31
CA GLN A 248 84.40 -38.64 10.84
C GLN A 248 85.43 -38.78 11.99
N GLY A 249 85.89 -40.01 12.23
CA GLY A 249 86.95 -40.30 13.20
C GLY A 249 88.33 -40.59 12.57
N GLY A 250 89.41 -40.18 13.23
CA GLY A 250 90.78 -40.66 13.00
C GLY A 250 91.21 -40.89 11.54
N SER A 251 91.61 -42.12 11.20
CA SER A 251 92.10 -42.52 9.87
C SER A 251 91.00 -42.76 8.81
N ASP A 252 89.77 -42.35 9.07
CA ASP A 252 88.64 -42.49 8.15
C ASP A 252 88.58 -41.28 7.19
N TYR A 253 88.12 -41.50 5.97
CA TYR A 253 88.24 -40.51 4.89
C TYR A 253 86.89 -40.20 4.26
N VAL A 254 86.48 -38.93 4.38
CA VAL A 254 85.30 -38.36 3.71
C VAL A 254 85.79 -37.44 2.60
N PHE A 255 85.39 -37.73 1.38
CA PHE A 255 85.53 -36.83 0.25
C PHE A 255 84.15 -36.45 -0.23
N ASN A 256 83.81 -35.16 -0.18
CA ASN A 256 82.50 -34.68 -0.56
C ASN A 256 82.64 -33.33 -1.27
N ASN A 257 82.55 -33.34 -2.60
CA ASN A 257 82.83 -32.15 -3.39
C ASN A 257 81.93 -32.06 -4.62
N ARG A 258 81.78 -30.86 -5.18
CA ARG A 258 81.06 -30.65 -6.44
C ARG A 258 81.87 -31.11 -7.63
N TYR A 259 81.20 -31.75 -8.59
CA TYR A 259 81.79 -32.29 -9.80
C TYR A 259 81.02 -31.83 -11.05
N PRO A 260 81.71 -31.36 -12.11
CA PRO A 260 81.10 -30.82 -13.32
C PRO A 260 80.75 -31.86 -14.40
N THR A 261 81.04 -33.15 -14.16
CA THR A 261 80.85 -34.23 -15.12
C THR A 261 80.02 -35.34 -14.49
N TYR A 262 79.10 -35.92 -15.26
CA TYR A 262 78.17 -36.97 -14.84
C TYR A 262 76.99 -36.53 -13.93
N GLY A 263 76.76 -35.21 -13.78
CA GLY A 263 75.55 -34.68 -13.14
C GLY A 263 74.29 -34.86 -13.99
N ASN A 264 73.14 -34.44 -13.45
CA ASN A 264 71.82 -34.56 -14.07
C ASN A 264 71.19 -33.16 -14.24
N PRO A 265 71.71 -32.29 -15.15
CA PRO A 265 72.48 -32.65 -16.36
C PRO A 265 73.98 -32.31 -16.37
N THR A 266 74.50 -31.48 -15.44
CA THR A 266 75.89 -30.96 -15.51
C THR A 266 76.66 -31.12 -14.21
N TRP A 267 76.34 -30.29 -13.21
CA TRP A 267 76.99 -30.31 -11.90
C TRP A 267 76.22 -31.21 -10.94
N TRP A 268 76.90 -31.69 -9.90
CA TRP A 268 76.30 -32.49 -8.83
C TRP A 268 77.26 -32.55 -7.66
N VAL A 269 76.79 -33.02 -6.51
CA VAL A 269 77.67 -33.36 -5.40
C VAL A 269 78.05 -34.82 -5.46
N TYR A 270 79.34 -35.10 -5.55
CA TYR A 270 79.89 -36.44 -5.48
C TYR A 270 80.53 -36.68 -4.10
N SER A 271 80.11 -37.76 -3.47
CA SER A 271 80.59 -38.23 -2.19
C SER A 271 81.28 -39.59 -2.32
N TYR A 272 82.44 -39.69 -1.68
CA TYR A 272 83.23 -40.90 -1.51
C TYR A 272 83.62 -41.02 -0.04
N LEU A 273 83.09 -42.03 0.63
CA LEU A 273 83.34 -42.34 2.03
C LEU A 273 84.20 -43.59 2.13
N ARG A 274 85.22 -43.57 2.99
CA ARG A 274 86.07 -44.73 3.32
C ARG A 274 86.20 -44.86 4.83
N GLY A 275 85.70 -45.96 5.39
CA GLY A 275 85.78 -46.25 6.83
C GLY A 275 86.43 -47.61 7.14
N ARG A 276 86.86 -47.79 8.39
CA ARG A 276 87.24 -49.09 8.96
C ARG A 276 86.02 -49.89 9.42
N ASN A 277 86.23 -51.12 9.91
CA ASN A 277 85.17 -51.90 10.56
C ASN A 277 84.62 -51.15 11.79
N ASN A 278 83.29 -51.13 11.94
CA ASN A 278 82.56 -50.38 12.98
C ASN A 278 82.80 -48.87 12.93
N ALA A 279 83.12 -48.33 11.75
CA ALA A 279 83.18 -46.88 11.53
C ALA A 279 81.81 -46.39 11.04
N GLU A 280 81.39 -45.27 11.62
CA GLU A 280 80.26 -44.44 11.21
C GLU A 280 80.84 -43.12 10.70
N LEU A 281 80.53 -42.73 9.46
CA LEU A 281 81.00 -41.48 8.88
C LEU A 281 80.09 -41.02 7.75
N GLY A 282 80.02 -39.71 7.53
CA GLY A 282 79.29 -39.11 6.43
C GLY A 282 79.89 -37.81 5.92
N GLY A 283 79.43 -37.40 4.75
CA GLY A 283 79.66 -36.07 4.20
C GLY A 283 78.32 -35.43 3.90
N TYR A 284 78.19 -34.14 4.16
CA TYR A 284 76.97 -33.39 3.86
C TYR A 284 77.25 -32.07 3.15
N TRP A 285 76.27 -31.58 2.41
CA TRP A 285 76.17 -30.20 1.95
C TRP A 285 74.96 -29.56 2.60
N GLN A 286 75.07 -28.30 2.99
CA GLN A 286 74.00 -27.53 3.57
C GLN A 286 73.82 -26.19 2.88
N GLN A 287 72.58 -25.69 2.88
CA GLN A 287 72.21 -24.35 2.45
C GLN A 287 71.19 -23.77 3.42
N ALA A 288 71.36 -22.49 3.78
CA ALA A 288 70.40 -21.77 4.60
C ALA A 288 69.19 -21.32 3.77
N PHE A 289 68.00 -21.36 4.37
CA PHE A 289 66.77 -20.72 3.86
C PHE A 289 66.03 -20.07 5.03
N THR A 290 65.13 -19.12 4.74
CA THR A 290 64.38 -18.39 5.78
C THR A 290 62.89 -18.48 5.51
N THR A 291 62.11 -18.76 6.55
CA THR A 291 60.66 -18.69 6.54
C THR A 291 60.20 -17.45 7.29
N THR A 292 59.18 -16.76 6.76
CA THR A 292 58.65 -15.50 7.36
C THR A 292 57.38 -15.72 8.17
N VAL A 293 56.91 -16.97 8.26
CA VAL A 293 55.66 -17.37 8.91
C VAL A 293 55.87 -18.66 9.69
N ASP A 294 55.05 -18.85 10.71
CA ASP A 294 55.01 -20.07 11.51
C ASP A 294 54.29 -21.19 10.75
N ASP A 295 54.71 -22.44 11.00
CA ASP A 295 54.17 -23.67 10.39
C ASP A 295 53.90 -23.61 8.86
N PRO A 296 54.88 -23.26 8.00
CA PRO A 296 54.70 -23.32 6.55
C PRO A 296 54.66 -24.77 6.04
N ASP A 297 53.99 -24.99 4.90
CA ASP A 297 54.08 -26.24 4.16
C ASP A 297 55.45 -26.29 3.47
N VAL A 298 56.31 -27.24 3.84
CA VAL A 298 57.69 -27.35 3.34
C VAL A 298 57.86 -28.63 2.54
N SER A 299 58.45 -28.50 1.35
CA SER A 299 58.76 -29.62 0.45
C SER A 299 60.23 -29.63 0.05
N VAL A 300 60.83 -30.81 -0.02
CA VAL A 300 62.22 -31.02 -0.45
C VAL A 300 62.21 -31.96 -1.64
N THR A 301 62.81 -31.53 -2.74
CA THR A 301 63.04 -32.32 -3.93
C THR A 301 64.52 -32.59 -4.08
N LEU A 302 64.90 -33.82 -4.43
CA LEU A 302 66.27 -34.14 -4.82
C LEU A 302 66.36 -35.33 -5.77
N ASP A 303 67.36 -35.29 -6.62
CA ASP A 303 67.84 -36.42 -7.37
C ASP A 303 69.04 -37.03 -6.65
N TYR A 304 69.12 -38.35 -6.62
CA TYR A 304 70.28 -39.03 -6.04
C TYR A 304 70.69 -40.20 -6.91
N GLN A 305 71.98 -40.50 -6.88
CA GLN A 305 72.57 -41.62 -7.59
C GLN A 305 73.40 -42.45 -6.62
N PRO A 306 72.98 -43.69 -6.34
CA PRO A 306 73.83 -44.64 -5.63
C PRO A 306 74.86 -45.26 -6.57
N TRP A 307 76.12 -45.23 -6.14
CA TRP A 307 77.23 -45.82 -6.88
C TRP A 307 77.97 -46.82 -5.99
N THR A 308 77.36 -47.97 -5.70
CA THR A 308 78.03 -48.96 -4.85
C THR A 308 79.16 -49.69 -5.59
N ARG A 309 80.31 -49.84 -4.89
CA ARG A 309 81.24 -50.96 -5.07
C ARG A 309 81.72 -51.45 -3.70
N THR A 310 81.16 -52.59 -3.28
CA THR A 310 81.54 -53.44 -2.12
C THR A 310 81.04 -53.01 -0.73
N LEU A 311 79.72 -52.84 -0.55
CA LEU A 311 79.10 -53.07 0.77
C LEU A 311 79.05 -54.59 1.04
N GLN A 312 79.33 -55.04 2.27
CA GLN A 312 79.11 -56.44 2.68
C GLN A 312 77.75 -56.60 3.37
N ALA A 313 77.30 -57.84 3.57
CA ALA A 313 75.95 -58.19 4.03
C ALA A 313 75.48 -57.52 5.34
N ASN A 314 76.37 -56.88 6.09
CA ASN A 314 76.09 -56.19 7.35
C ASN A 314 76.41 -54.67 7.30
N ASP A 315 76.94 -54.14 6.21
CA ASP A 315 77.21 -52.70 6.06
C ASP A 315 75.98 -51.99 5.51
N HIS A 316 75.70 -50.78 5.99
CA HIS A 316 74.56 -49.98 5.57
C HIS A 316 75.05 -48.59 5.11
N GLY A 317 74.60 -48.17 3.93
CA GLY A 317 74.78 -46.80 3.46
C GLY A 317 73.45 -46.06 3.53
N TYR A 318 73.46 -44.75 3.69
CA TYR A 318 72.23 -43.97 3.69
C TYR A 318 72.41 -42.64 2.95
N PHE A 319 71.41 -42.26 2.15
CA PHE A 319 71.16 -40.85 1.89
C PHE A 319 70.18 -40.30 2.89
N TYR A 320 70.41 -39.06 3.29
CA TYR A 320 69.51 -38.31 4.13
C TYR A 320 69.28 -36.92 3.57
N ALA A 321 68.05 -36.43 3.73
CA ALA A 321 67.73 -35.02 3.69
C ALA A 321 67.24 -34.59 5.07
N PHE A 322 67.73 -33.44 5.55
CA PHE A 322 67.36 -32.84 6.83
C PHE A 322 66.93 -31.40 6.63
N VAL A 323 66.03 -30.95 7.49
CA VAL A 323 65.70 -29.55 7.68
C VAL A 323 65.98 -29.22 9.14
N ASP A 324 67.13 -28.59 9.40
CA ASP A 324 67.61 -28.32 10.76
C ASP A 324 67.52 -26.83 11.12
N SER A 325 67.27 -26.52 12.39
CA SER A 325 67.27 -25.14 12.91
C SER A 325 68.67 -24.54 13.15
N SER A 326 69.73 -25.33 12.95
CA SER A 326 71.11 -24.90 13.21
C SER A 326 72.09 -25.35 12.12
N PRO A 327 73.11 -24.53 11.79
CA PRO A 327 74.12 -24.90 10.82
C PRO A 327 75.06 -25.98 11.36
N GLY A 328 75.75 -26.67 10.45
CA GLY A 328 76.77 -27.67 10.78
C GLY A 328 76.27 -29.09 10.51
N ALA A 329 76.88 -30.07 11.18
CA ALA A 329 76.56 -31.47 10.96
C ALA A 329 75.05 -31.73 11.11
N PRO A 330 74.46 -32.64 10.31
CA PRO A 330 73.07 -33.02 10.50
C PRO A 330 72.78 -33.48 11.93
N ALA A 331 71.54 -33.24 12.39
CA ALA A 331 71.04 -33.88 13.59
C ALA A 331 71.07 -35.41 13.47
N SER A 332 70.85 -36.13 14.58
CA SER A 332 70.88 -37.60 14.58
C SER A 332 70.00 -38.19 13.46
N PRO A 333 70.36 -39.33 12.84
CA PRO A 333 69.66 -39.90 11.69
C PRO A 333 68.13 -40.03 11.80
N GLY A 334 67.59 -40.14 13.03
CA GLY A 334 66.15 -40.18 13.29
C GLY A 334 65.38 -38.89 13.03
N ASN A 335 66.06 -37.76 12.80
CA ASN A 335 65.46 -36.45 12.52
C ASN A 335 65.43 -36.09 11.02
N ALA A 336 65.82 -37.01 10.14
CA ALA A 336 65.80 -36.76 8.71
C ALA A 336 64.35 -36.60 8.21
N VAL A 337 64.11 -35.60 7.35
CA VAL A 337 62.83 -35.45 6.64
C VAL A 337 62.66 -36.55 5.60
N TRP A 338 63.78 -37.11 5.13
CA TRP A 338 63.80 -38.27 4.27
C TRP A 338 65.11 -39.05 4.41
N SER A 339 65.03 -40.36 4.24
CA SER A 339 66.19 -41.23 4.18
C SER A 339 66.02 -42.34 3.16
N HIS A 340 67.11 -42.77 2.55
CA HIS A 340 67.15 -43.98 1.73
C HIS A 340 68.33 -44.84 2.13
N GLU A 341 68.07 -46.11 2.41
CA GLU A 341 69.07 -47.10 2.83
C GLU A 341 69.61 -47.89 1.63
N PHE A 342 70.92 -48.14 1.65
CA PHE A 342 71.67 -48.97 0.74
C PHE A 342 72.19 -50.20 1.46
N VAL A 343 72.00 -51.37 0.85
CA VAL A 343 72.45 -52.66 1.37
C VAL A 343 73.33 -53.39 0.36
N ALA A 344 73.98 -54.47 0.81
CA ALA A 344 74.82 -55.28 -0.07
C ALA A 344 73.99 -55.97 -1.18
N GLY A 345 74.36 -55.71 -2.44
CA GLY A 345 73.75 -56.32 -3.62
C GLY A 345 72.84 -55.41 -4.42
N ASP A 346 72.63 -54.16 -4.00
CA ASP A 346 71.82 -53.19 -4.73
C ASP A 346 72.39 -52.90 -6.15
N PRO A 347 71.53 -52.84 -7.18
CA PRO A 347 71.95 -52.56 -8.55
C PRO A 347 72.49 -51.12 -8.69
N VAL A 348 73.55 -50.97 -9.50
CA VAL A 348 74.34 -49.74 -9.62
C VAL A 348 74.04 -49.03 -10.94
N GLN A 349 73.99 -47.69 -10.92
CA GLN A 349 74.34 -46.74 -12.01
C GLN A 349 73.28 -45.80 -12.62
N THR A 350 72.06 -45.69 -12.12
CA THR A 350 71.10 -44.69 -12.66
C THR A 350 70.69 -43.66 -11.61
N TRP A 351 70.59 -42.40 -12.04
CA TRP A 351 69.95 -41.33 -11.26
C TRP A 351 68.51 -41.71 -10.95
N VAL A 352 68.12 -41.58 -9.69
CA VAL A 352 66.72 -41.62 -9.25
C VAL A 352 66.25 -40.19 -9.21
N THR A 353 65.33 -39.83 -10.12
CA THR A 353 64.96 -38.44 -10.39
C THR A 353 63.56 -38.09 -9.88
N GLY A 354 63.36 -36.84 -9.47
CA GLY A 354 62.04 -36.29 -9.17
C GLY A 354 61.45 -36.77 -7.84
N ASN A 355 62.29 -37.05 -6.85
CA ASN A 355 61.81 -37.43 -5.52
C ASN A 355 61.48 -36.19 -4.71
N THR A 356 60.21 -36.01 -4.35
CA THR A 356 59.73 -34.92 -3.50
C THR A 356 59.21 -35.47 -2.18
N PHE A 357 59.58 -34.83 -1.09
CA PHE A 357 59.22 -35.22 0.28
C PHE A 357 58.70 -34.01 1.04
N THR A 358 57.75 -34.22 1.94
CA THR A 358 57.21 -33.16 2.80
C THR A 358 57.92 -33.19 4.15
N ASP A 359 58.36 -32.04 4.64
CA ASP A 359 58.80 -31.92 6.02
C ASP A 359 57.57 -31.88 6.94
N SER A 360 57.46 -32.85 7.84
CA SER A 360 56.27 -33.08 8.66
C SER A 360 56.29 -32.37 10.02
N GLY A 361 57.24 -31.45 10.25
CA GLY A 361 57.19 -30.59 11.43
C GLY A 361 58.52 -30.01 11.94
N ASN A 362 59.57 -29.93 11.12
CA ASN A 362 60.84 -29.33 11.60
C ASN A 362 60.83 -27.80 11.55
N VAL A 363 60.03 -27.18 10.67
CA VAL A 363 59.83 -25.73 10.60
C VAL A 363 58.53 -25.33 11.33
N THR A 364 58.62 -25.05 12.63
CA THR A 364 57.45 -24.69 13.47
C THR A 364 57.29 -23.19 13.68
N THR A 365 58.39 -22.44 13.64
CA THR A 365 58.37 -20.98 13.80
C THR A 365 59.08 -20.28 12.64
N ALA A 366 58.70 -19.05 12.33
CA ALA A 366 59.41 -18.17 11.41
C ALA A 366 60.88 -18.02 11.82
N GLY A 367 61.80 -18.16 10.87
CA GLY A 367 63.23 -18.10 11.15
C GLY A 367 64.11 -18.68 10.06
N THR A 368 65.42 -18.73 10.33
CA THR A 368 66.41 -19.32 9.41
C THR A 368 66.65 -20.78 9.74
N TYR A 369 66.55 -21.63 8.73
CA TYR A 369 66.75 -23.08 8.79
C TYR A 369 67.77 -23.51 7.72
N TYR A 370 68.19 -24.77 7.77
CA TYR A 370 69.23 -25.31 6.91
C TYR A 370 68.76 -26.61 6.28
N LEU A 371 68.65 -26.62 4.94
CA LEU A 371 68.51 -27.84 4.17
C LEU A 371 69.87 -28.54 4.13
N LYS A 372 69.95 -29.78 4.59
CA LYS A 372 71.18 -30.58 4.56
C LYS A 372 70.92 -31.88 3.80
N VAL A 373 71.75 -32.18 2.82
CA VAL A 373 71.76 -33.49 2.14
C VAL A 373 73.07 -34.18 2.47
N ALA A 374 72.98 -35.42 2.94
CA ALA A 374 74.12 -36.17 3.45
C ALA A 374 74.17 -37.58 2.87
N LEU A 375 75.38 -38.04 2.55
CA LEU A 375 75.68 -39.46 2.38
C LEU A 375 76.35 -39.95 3.67
N TRP A 376 75.89 -41.09 4.17
CA TRP A 376 76.33 -41.70 5.42
C TRP A 376 76.68 -43.17 5.24
N LEU A 377 77.74 -43.62 5.90
CA LEU A 377 78.20 -45.01 5.91
C LEU A 377 78.27 -45.51 7.35
N ASP A 378 77.58 -46.62 7.61
CA ASP A 378 77.64 -47.41 8.84
C ASP A 378 78.19 -48.82 8.53
N ASN A 379 79.47 -49.03 8.84
CA ASN A 379 80.15 -50.30 8.59
C ASN A 379 79.97 -51.26 9.77
N ARG A 380 79.04 -52.23 9.72
CA ARG A 380 78.86 -53.18 10.83
C ARG A 380 79.63 -54.48 10.58
N ASN A 381 80.65 -54.71 11.41
CA ASN A 381 81.44 -55.94 11.57
C ASN A 381 81.24 -57.08 10.54
N ALA A 382 82.17 -57.18 9.58
CA ALA A 382 82.32 -58.35 8.71
C ALA A 382 83.81 -58.69 8.51
N GLY A 383 84.21 -59.92 8.87
CA GLY A 383 85.59 -60.39 8.76
C GLY A 383 86.14 -60.27 7.33
N GLY A 384 87.27 -59.59 7.16
CA GLY A 384 87.88 -59.29 5.87
C GLY A 384 88.47 -57.87 5.79
N ASN A 385 88.86 -57.44 4.58
CA ASN A 385 89.55 -56.17 4.23
C ASN A 385 89.33 -55.00 5.22
N PRO A 386 90.39 -54.34 5.75
CA PRO A 386 90.27 -53.30 6.78
C PRO A 386 89.60 -51.98 6.35
N TYR A 387 89.25 -51.80 5.07
CA TYR A 387 88.58 -50.58 4.59
C TYR A 387 87.37 -50.88 3.70
N ARG A 388 86.25 -50.22 3.98
CA ARG A 388 84.99 -50.21 3.20
C ARG A 388 84.79 -48.85 2.57
N TYR A 389 84.06 -48.83 1.45
CA TYR A 389 83.82 -47.60 0.71
C TYR A 389 82.37 -47.50 0.26
N LEU A 390 81.80 -46.31 0.38
CA LEU A 390 80.50 -45.95 -0.18
C LEU A 390 80.68 -44.76 -1.12
N LEU A 391 80.10 -44.86 -2.31
CA LEU A 391 80.06 -43.77 -3.26
C LEU A 391 78.62 -43.49 -3.64
N GLY A 392 78.35 -42.21 -3.83
CA GLY A 392 77.06 -41.75 -4.32
C GLY A 392 77.13 -40.26 -4.55
N GLY A 393 76.06 -39.72 -5.09
CA GLY A 393 75.88 -38.29 -5.09
C GLY A 393 74.45 -37.88 -5.29
N TYR A 394 74.24 -36.57 -5.31
CA TYR A 394 72.95 -35.93 -5.39
C TYR A 394 73.02 -34.65 -6.21
N ASP A 395 71.89 -34.31 -6.82
CA ASP A 395 71.71 -33.20 -7.73
C ASP A 395 70.24 -32.73 -7.68
N ASN A 396 69.91 -31.60 -8.30
CA ASN A 396 68.57 -31.01 -8.33
C ASN A 396 67.92 -30.90 -6.93
N VAL A 397 68.73 -30.50 -5.94
CA VAL A 397 68.32 -30.39 -4.53
C VAL A 397 67.64 -29.04 -4.31
N GLN A 398 66.32 -29.06 -4.12
CA GLN A 398 65.51 -27.87 -3.92
C GLN A 398 64.62 -28.04 -2.70
N LEU A 399 64.52 -27.01 -1.85
CA LEU A 399 63.46 -26.89 -0.86
C LEU A 399 62.60 -25.69 -1.20
N ASP A 400 61.29 -25.90 -1.22
CA ASP A 400 60.28 -24.87 -1.42
C ASP A 400 59.31 -24.89 -0.23
N TRP A 401 58.89 -23.71 0.23
CA TRP A 401 57.89 -23.58 1.29
C TRP A 401 56.80 -22.57 0.93
N THR A 402 55.56 -22.82 1.39
CA THR A 402 54.40 -21.95 1.18
C THR A 402 53.53 -21.84 2.44
N LYS A 403 52.77 -20.75 2.57
CA LYS A 403 51.68 -20.62 3.56
C LYS A 403 50.61 -19.68 3.02
N THR A 404 49.35 -20.11 3.08
CA THR A 404 48.19 -19.24 2.86
C THR A 404 47.81 -18.58 4.17
N THR A 405 47.83 -17.24 4.23
CA THR A 405 47.41 -16.49 5.43
C THR A 405 45.90 -16.28 5.45
N VAL A 406 45.30 -16.20 6.64
CA VAL A 406 43.88 -15.82 6.80
C VAL A 406 43.69 -14.40 6.26
N PRO A 407 42.65 -14.10 5.47
CA PRO A 407 42.35 -12.75 5.03
C PRO A 407 42.07 -11.84 6.23
N THR A 408 42.66 -10.64 6.22
CA THR A 408 42.26 -9.54 7.10
C THR A 408 41.40 -8.56 6.32
N TYR A 409 40.35 -8.06 6.94
CA TYR A 409 39.37 -7.15 6.32
C TYR A 409 39.53 -5.72 6.88
N PRO A 410 39.11 -4.67 6.15
CA PRO A 410 39.07 -3.30 6.68
C PRO A 410 38.19 -3.20 7.93
N SER A 411 38.69 -2.51 8.96
CA SER A 411 38.00 -2.34 10.25
C SER A 411 37.61 -0.88 10.54
N ASP A 412 37.65 -0.02 9.52
CA ASP A 412 37.39 1.41 9.63
C ASP A 412 36.03 1.82 9.05
N ASN A 413 35.12 0.85 8.92
CA ASN A 413 33.75 1.00 8.42
C ASN A 413 33.69 1.72 7.05
N PRO A 414 34.32 1.18 6.00
CA PRO A 414 34.28 1.81 4.68
C PRO A 414 32.83 1.95 4.17
N PRO A 415 32.46 3.11 3.60
CA PRO A 415 31.12 3.34 3.07
C PRO A 415 30.99 2.96 1.58
N ILE A 416 29.77 2.62 1.18
CA ILE A 416 29.30 2.51 -0.21
C ILE A 416 27.93 3.17 -0.35
N ASN A 417 27.71 3.92 -1.43
CA ASN A 417 26.41 4.52 -1.77
C ASN A 417 26.17 4.57 -3.28
N PRO A 418 24.92 4.62 -3.75
CA PRO A 418 24.61 4.83 -5.17
C PRO A 418 25.18 6.16 -5.71
N THR A 419 25.41 6.25 -7.02
CA THR A 419 25.87 7.48 -7.70
C THR A 419 24.74 8.49 -7.97
N GLY A 420 23.48 8.03 -7.96
CA GLY A 420 22.28 8.84 -8.09
C GLY A 420 21.21 8.44 -7.07
N SER A 421 20.29 9.37 -6.75
CA SER A 421 19.15 9.05 -5.88
C SER A 421 18.11 8.27 -6.67
N TRP A 422 17.30 7.48 -5.99
CA TRP A 422 16.05 7.04 -6.57
C TRP A 422 15.04 8.18 -6.51
N ASP A 423 14.38 8.40 -7.65
CA ASP A 423 13.36 9.41 -7.87
C ASP A 423 12.15 8.71 -8.51
N PRO A 424 11.12 8.35 -7.74
CA PRO A 424 9.84 7.89 -8.28
C PRO A 424 9.01 9.09 -8.76
N ASP A 425 9.55 9.78 -9.77
CA ASP A 425 8.98 10.93 -10.48
C ASP A 425 8.54 12.11 -9.58
N ASN A 426 9.20 12.30 -8.44
CA ASN A 426 8.91 13.32 -7.44
C ASN A 426 7.44 13.28 -6.93
N LYS A 427 6.84 12.09 -6.87
CA LYS A 427 5.45 11.87 -6.45
C LYS A 427 5.32 11.20 -5.08
N VAL A 428 6.38 11.18 -4.27
CA VAL A 428 6.38 10.43 -3.00
C VAL A 428 5.40 11.02 -1.99
N VAL A 429 4.43 10.22 -1.58
CA VAL A 429 3.54 10.50 -0.44
C VAL A 429 4.26 10.12 0.86
N THR A 430 4.74 8.87 0.93
CA THR A 430 5.51 8.37 2.07
C THR A 430 6.44 7.23 1.66
N TRP A 431 7.58 7.09 2.32
CA TRP A 431 8.43 5.93 2.18
C TRP A 431 7.90 4.79 3.08
N THR A 432 7.61 3.63 2.51
CA THR A 432 6.87 2.56 3.21
C THR A 432 7.76 1.44 3.73
N SER A 433 8.88 1.15 3.07
CA SER A 433 9.82 0.12 3.57
C SER A 433 11.27 0.37 3.14
N PHE A 434 12.18 -0.14 3.96
CA PHE A 434 13.62 -0.27 3.72
C PHE A 434 14.06 -1.68 4.13
N THR A 435 14.48 -2.51 3.18
CA THR A 435 14.93 -3.88 3.47
C THR A 435 16.34 -4.13 2.97
N GLU A 436 17.09 -4.90 3.75
CA GLU A 436 18.46 -5.30 3.49
C GLU A 436 18.54 -6.81 3.33
N THR A 437 19.24 -7.27 2.29
CA THR A 437 19.73 -8.64 2.17
C THR A 437 21.26 -8.61 2.27
N ALA A 438 21.83 -9.27 3.27
CA ALA A 438 23.27 -9.23 3.54
C ALA A 438 23.73 -10.47 4.32
N THR A 439 25.01 -10.83 4.18
CA THR A 439 25.71 -11.78 5.08
C THR A 439 26.77 -11.04 5.87
N LYS A 440 26.57 -10.93 7.19
CA LYS A 440 27.41 -10.10 8.06
C LYS A 440 28.53 -10.87 8.77
N ASN A 441 28.41 -12.21 8.84
CA ASN A 441 29.39 -13.13 9.46
C ASN A 441 29.87 -12.77 10.88
N GLY A 442 29.13 -11.94 11.63
CA GLY A 442 29.51 -11.44 12.96
C GLY A 442 29.78 -9.94 13.03
N GLY A 443 29.95 -9.28 11.88
CA GLY A 443 29.95 -7.82 11.72
C GLY A 443 28.54 -7.22 11.67
N GLU A 444 28.44 -5.98 11.18
CA GLU A 444 27.18 -5.25 11.02
C GLU A 444 27.23 -4.33 9.79
N ILE A 445 26.08 -3.93 9.25
CA ILE A 445 25.99 -2.87 8.25
C ILE A 445 25.09 -1.75 8.78
N TYR A 446 25.60 -0.53 8.70
CA TYR A 446 24.89 0.66 9.15
C TYR A 446 24.55 1.59 7.99
N TYR A 447 23.53 2.40 8.16
CA TYR A 447 22.94 3.22 7.11
C TYR A 447 22.81 4.67 7.54
N GLN A 448 23.03 5.54 6.58
CA GLN A 448 22.57 6.93 6.56
C GLN A 448 21.67 7.11 5.34
N LEU A 449 20.66 7.98 5.45
CA LEU A 449 19.78 8.33 4.34
C LEU A 449 19.99 9.79 3.92
N SER A 450 19.62 10.10 2.69
CA SER A 450 19.69 11.45 2.12
C SER A 450 18.42 11.73 1.32
N SER A 451 17.82 12.89 1.55
CA SER A 451 16.71 13.44 0.75
C SER A 451 17.18 14.52 -0.25
N ASP A 452 18.47 14.81 -0.37
CA ASP A 452 18.98 15.95 -1.15
C ASP A 452 20.12 15.58 -2.13
N GLY A 453 20.06 14.37 -2.69
CA GLY A 453 21.04 13.93 -3.68
C GLY A 453 22.41 13.59 -3.11
N GLY A 454 22.51 13.31 -1.82
CA GLY A 454 23.74 12.98 -1.11
C GLY A 454 24.53 14.21 -0.63
N THR A 455 23.92 15.40 -0.68
CA THR A 455 24.51 16.65 -0.20
C THR A 455 24.62 16.66 1.32
N THR A 456 23.58 16.22 2.00
CA THR A 456 23.54 15.97 3.44
C THR A 456 23.11 14.54 3.73
N TRP A 457 23.57 14.02 4.87
CA TRP A 457 23.26 12.66 5.31
C TRP A 457 22.60 12.74 6.67
N GLN A 458 21.58 11.90 6.88
CA GLN A 458 20.76 11.89 8.07
C GLN A 458 20.72 10.50 8.70
N TYR A 459 20.50 10.49 10.02
CA TYR A 459 20.25 9.28 10.79
C TYR A 459 19.14 9.56 11.82
N TRP A 460 18.47 8.51 12.24
CA TRP A 460 17.51 8.54 13.35
C TRP A 460 18.24 8.56 14.69
N ASN A 461 18.11 9.65 15.43
CA ASN A 461 18.74 9.81 16.75
C ASN A 461 17.92 9.22 17.92
N GLY A 462 16.82 8.52 17.62
CA GLY A 462 15.86 8.04 18.61
C GLY A 462 14.60 8.91 18.74
N SER A 463 14.56 10.09 18.11
CA SER A 463 13.43 11.04 18.17
C SER A 463 13.11 11.70 16.84
N ALA A 464 14.10 11.95 15.99
CA ALA A 464 13.94 12.57 14.68
C ALA A 464 15.06 12.13 13.73
N TRP A 465 14.80 12.27 12.43
CA TRP A 465 15.86 12.27 11.41
C TRP A 465 16.66 13.57 11.53
N VAL A 466 17.96 13.44 11.77
CA VAL A 466 18.85 14.60 11.97
C VAL A 466 20.11 14.45 11.15
N THR A 467 20.67 15.58 10.72
CA THR A 467 21.93 15.62 9.97
C THR A 467 23.08 15.02 10.78
N VAL A 468 23.87 14.19 10.11
CA VAL A 468 25.07 13.53 10.61
C VAL A 468 26.16 14.54 10.98
N VAL A 469 26.68 14.45 12.20
CA VAL A 469 27.81 15.28 12.69
C VAL A 469 28.93 14.44 13.31
N GLY A 470 28.60 13.27 13.83
CA GLY A 470 29.51 12.32 14.47
C GLY A 470 29.89 11.14 13.56
N ALA A 471 30.99 10.48 13.89
CA ALA A 471 31.48 9.30 13.17
C ALA A 471 30.64 8.03 13.42
N THR A 472 29.69 8.07 14.36
CA THR A 472 28.81 6.95 14.73
C THR A 472 27.33 7.24 14.48
N ASP A 473 27.05 8.31 13.75
CA ASP A 473 25.70 8.79 13.46
C ASP A 473 25.13 7.97 12.27
N TYR A 474 24.63 6.77 12.57
CA TYR A 474 24.07 5.84 11.61
C TYR A 474 23.11 4.86 12.31
N ASN A 475 22.32 4.12 11.54
CA ASN A 475 21.35 3.16 12.05
C ASN A 475 21.49 1.78 11.39
N THR A 476 21.01 0.74 12.05
CA THR A 476 20.83 -0.58 11.40
C THR A 476 19.65 -0.52 10.40
N ALA A 477 19.61 -1.44 9.43
CA ALA A 477 18.49 -1.53 8.47
C ALA A 477 17.13 -1.63 9.18
N SER A 478 17.04 -2.41 10.27
CA SER A 478 15.81 -2.55 11.06
C SER A 478 15.35 -1.23 11.70
N GLN A 479 16.29 -0.42 12.19
CA GLN A 479 15.96 0.90 12.73
C GLN A 479 15.49 1.85 11.63
N VAL A 480 16.17 1.88 10.49
CA VAL A 480 15.76 2.67 9.32
C VAL A 480 14.33 2.29 8.91
N ASN A 481 14.07 1.00 8.68
CA ASN A 481 12.76 0.51 8.28
C ASN A 481 11.65 0.89 9.26
N SER A 482 11.92 0.84 10.57
CA SER A 482 10.91 1.18 11.58
C SER A 482 10.53 2.67 11.61
N GLN A 483 11.36 3.55 11.02
CA GLN A 483 11.18 5.00 11.03
C GLN A 483 11.10 5.60 9.61
N ILE A 484 11.02 4.75 8.58
CA ILE A 484 11.13 5.18 7.19
C ILE A 484 9.94 6.05 6.76
N THR A 485 8.75 5.78 7.30
CA THR A 485 7.51 6.55 7.03
C THR A 485 7.58 8.00 7.51
N SER A 486 8.50 8.33 8.42
CA SER A 486 8.74 9.69 8.89
C SER A 486 9.95 10.36 8.22
N PHE A 487 10.58 9.70 7.25
CA PHE A 487 11.68 10.30 6.49
C PHE A 487 11.13 11.34 5.51
N ASP A 488 11.92 12.38 5.25
CA ASP A 488 11.51 13.54 4.46
C ASP A 488 11.12 13.14 3.02
N THR A 489 9.97 13.62 2.55
CA THR A 489 9.42 13.40 1.21
C THR A 489 9.38 14.68 0.38
N SER A 490 9.77 15.83 0.93
CA SER A 490 9.58 17.14 0.30
C SER A 490 10.32 17.33 -1.03
N THR A 491 11.37 16.54 -1.27
CA THR A 491 12.17 16.52 -2.50
C THR A 491 11.85 15.34 -3.40
N GLY A 492 11.01 14.40 -2.96
CA GLY A 492 10.64 13.20 -3.70
C GLY A 492 11.75 12.18 -3.94
N ILE A 493 12.98 12.41 -3.45
CA ILE A 493 14.13 11.55 -3.73
C ILE A 493 14.73 10.90 -2.48
N ILE A 494 15.31 9.72 -2.65
CA ILE A 494 16.02 9.03 -1.56
C ILE A 494 17.33 8.39 -2.03
N MET A 495 18.36 8.48 -1.19
CA MET A 495 19.63 7.78 -1.37
C MET A 495 20.10 7.19 -0.03
N PHE A 496 20.67 6.00 -0.06
CA PHE A 496 21.29 5.38 1.11
C PHE A 496 22.82 5.44 1.04
N LYS A 497 23.47 5.37 2.21
CA LYS A 497 24.89 5.09 2.35
C LYS A 497 25.08 4.00 3.38
N ALA A 498 25.63 2.87 2.95
CA ALA A 498 25.90 1.70 3.77
C ALA A 498 27.35 1.71 4.27
N PHE A 499 27.57 1.35 5.52
CA PHE A 499 28.88 1.25 6.16
C PHE A 499 29.13 -0.21 6.57
N LEU A 500 30.07 -0.89 5.92
CA LEU A 500 30.37 -2.30 6.17
C LEU A 500 31.30 -2.39 7.40
N SER A 501 30.80 -2.88 8.53
CA SER A 501 31.52 -2.87 9.81
C SER A 501 32.06 -4.24 10.20
N SER A 502 33.38 -4.35 10.26
CA SER A 502 34.13 -5.56 10.64
C SER A 502 35.15 -5.25 11.73
N ASP A 503 35.50 -6.25 12.53
CA ASP A 503 36.61 -6.18 13.50
C ASP A 503 37.97 -6.53 12.87
N GLY A 504 37.99 -6.71 11.55
CA GLY A 504 39.15 -7.13 10.76
C GLY A 504 39.18 -8.63 10.47
N THR A 505 38.26 -9.41 11.04
CA THR A 505 38.14 -10.86 10.82
C THR A 505 36.90 -11.26 10.03
N TYR A 506 35.85 -10.43 10.07
CA TYR A 506 34.59 -10.73 9.39
C TYR A 506 34.58 -10.21 7.96
N ASP A 507 34.15 -11.09 7.06
CA ASP A 507 33.74 -10.74 5.71
C ASP A 507 32.29 -10.25 5.76
N VAL A 508 32.09 -8.95 5.58
CA VAL A 508 30.76 -8.34 5.56
C VAL A 508 30.40 -8.09 4.12
N LEU A 509 29.27 -8.65 3.70
CA LEU A 509 28.79 -8.56 2.34
C LEU A 509 27.31 -8.18 2.28
N LEU A 510 27.02 -7.25 1.37
CA LEU A 510 25.70 -6.65 1.13
C LEU A 510 25.22 -7.09 -0.24
N ASP A 511 24.14 -7.85 -0.28
CA ASP A 511 23.58 -8.43 -1.51
C ASP A 511 22.56 -7.49 -2.15
N ASN A 512 21.67 -6.89 -1.34
CA ASN A 512 20.60 -6.06 -1.87
C ASN A 512 20.07 -5.02 -0.87
N ILE A 513 19.62 -3.89 -1.39
CA ILE A 513 18.76 -2.93 -0.69
C ILE A 513 17.49 -2.72 -1.50
N ASP A 514 16.33 -2.90 -0.89
CA ASP A 514 15.05 -2.48 -1.48
C ASP A 514 14.46 -1.34 -0.67
N ILE A 515 14.00 -0.30 -1.37
CA ILE A 515 13.21 0.78 -0.77
C ILE A 515 11.90 0.86 -1.53
N THR A 516 10.80 1.02 -0.80
CA THR A 516 9.45 1.16 -1.36
C THR A 516 8.84 2.48 -0.89
N ALA A 517 8.06 3.11 -1.75
CA ALA A 517 7.31 4.32 -1.49
C ALA A 517 5.85 4.14 -1.90
N GLU A 518 4.95 4.81 -1.20
CA GLU A 518 3.63 5.16 -1.73
C GLU A 518 3.79 6.44 -2.54
N ILE A 519 3.29 6.42 -3.78
CA ILE A 519 3.38 7.55 -4.71
C ILE A 519 1.99 8.07 -5.09
N GLU A 520 1.88 9.38 -5.31
CA GLU A 520 0.72 9.99 -5.92
C GLU A 520 0.56 9.47 -7.35
N THR A 521 -0.66 9.12 -7.71
CA THR A 521 -1.01 8.76 -9.09
C THR A 521 -1.89 9.84 -9.71
N ILE A 522 -2.27 9.63 -10.97
CA ILE A 522 -3.16 10.54 -11.67
C ILE A 522 -4.53 10.60 -10.98
N THR A 523 -5.05 11.81 -10.77
CA THR A 523 -6.45 12.02 -10.40
C THR A 523 -7.20 12.49 -11.65
N MET A 524 -8.16 11.70 -12.13
CA MET A 524 -8.94 12.04 -13.32
C MET A 524 -10.31 11.35 -13.34
N GLU A 525 -11.24 11.94 -14.08
CA GLU A 525 -12.55 11.37 -14.37
C GLU A 525 -12.89 11.55 -15.84
N VAL A 526 -13.64 10.59 -16.37
CA VAL A 526 -14.24 10.65 -17.70
C VAL A 526 -15.72 10.42 -17.54
N GLY A 527 -16.53 11.32 -18.08
CA GLY A 527 -17.97 11.26 -17.94
C GLY A 527 -18.71 11.94 -19.07
N GLU A 528 -20.03 12.00 -18.93
CA GLU A 528 -20.91 12.74 -19.83
C GLU A 528 -21.94 13.55 -19.02
N VAL A 529 -22.41 14.64 -19.62
CA VAL A 529 -23.51 15.47 -19.10
C VAL A 529 -24.42 15.85 -20.26
N THR A 530 -25.71 16.04 -19.98
CA THR A 530 -26.65 16.63 -20.96
C THR A 530 -26.92 18.07 -20.58
N THR A 531 -26.74 19.00 -21.53
CA THR A 531 -26.90 20.45 -21.30
C THR A 531 -27.34 21.16 -22.58
N ASP A 532 -27.88 22.35 -22.41
CA ASP A 532 -28.22 23.34 -23.46
C ASP A 532 -27.35 24.60 -23.30
N GLU A 533 -27.82 25.77 -23.75
CA GLU A 533 -27.14 27.06 -23.56
C GLU A 533 -27.13 27.59 -22.11
N THR A 534 -27.83 26.90 -21.21
CA THR A 534 -27.79 27.16 -19.77
C THR A 534 -26.65 26.41 -19.10
N TRP A 535 -26.14 26.96 -17.99
CA TRP A 535 -25.00 26.37 -17.29
C TRP A 535 -25.43 25.16 -16.45
N ALA A 536 -25.06 23.96 -16.90
CA ALA A 536 -25.13 22.75 -16.08
C ALA A 536 -23.97 22.71 -15.09
N THR A 537 -24.24 22.27 -13.86
CA THR A 537 -23.19 21.99 -12.86
C THR A 537 -22.90 20.50 -12.85
N VAL A 538 -21.65 20.13 -13.07
CA VAL A 538 -21.16 18.75 -13.01
C VAL A 538 -20.44 18.58 -11.68
N SER A 539 -20.89 17.64 -10.85
CA SER A 539 -20.18 17.24 -9.63
C SER A 539 -19.16 16.16 -9.99
N THR A 540 -17.94 16.27 -9.46
CA THR A 540 -16.88 15.28 -9.68
C THR A 540 -16.83 14.30 -8.51
N ALA A 541 -16.50 13.04 -8.78
CA ALA A 541 -16.33 12.00 -7.77
C ALA A 541 -15.05 12.20 -6.93
N ASN A 542 -14.01 12.78 -7.52
CA ASN A 542 -12.74 13.13 -6.90
C ASN A 542 -12.72 14.58 -6.44
N THR A 543 -11.71 14.87 -5.61
CA THR A 543 -11.36 16.23 -5.21
C THR A 543 -10.05 16.68 -5.83
N TYR A 544 -10.12 17.73 -6.65
CA TYR A 544 -9.02 18.36 -7.36
C TYR A 544 -8.46 19.57 -6.60
N THR A 545 -7.17 19.83 -6.73
CA THR A 545 -6.55 21.09 -6.27
C THR A 545 -6.62 22.13 -7.37
N SER A 546 -6.26 21.71 -8.59
CA SER A 546 -6.27 22.52 -9.79
C SER A 546 -6.79 21.68 -10.97
N PRO A 547 -8.12 21.56 -11.14
CA PRO A 547 -8.68 20.76 -12.23
C PRO A 547 -8.46 21.42 -13.59
N VAL A 548 -8.21 20.60 -14.60
CA VAL A 548 -8.21 20.92 -16.03
C VAL A 548 -9.30 20.09 -16.68
N VAL A 549 -10.19 20.74 -17.44
CA VAL A 549 -11.36 20.11 -18.04
C VAL A 549 -11.31 20.32 -19.55
N THR A 550 -11.48 19.25 -20.32
CA THR A 550 -11.73 19.32 -21.77
C THR A 550 -13.01 18.56 -22.10
N ALA A 551 -13.72 18.99 -23.13
CA ALA A 551 -15.02 18.42 -23.46
C ALA A 551 -15.29 18.39 -24.96
N LEU A 552 -16.08 17.42 -25.39
CA LEU A 552 -16.51 17.22 -26.76
C LEU A 552 -18.04 17.19 -26.83
N TYR A 553 -18.59 18.04 -27.70
CA TYR A 553 -20.01 18.12 -27.99
C TYR A 553 -20.45 17.01 -28.96
N GLU A 554 -21.54 16.32 -28.62
CA GLU A 554 -22.25 15.40 -29.52
C GLU A 554 -23.25 16.20 -30.38
N GLU A 555 -23.06 16.16 -31.70
CA GLU A 555 -23.90 16.89 -32.65
C GLU A 555 -25.34 16.40 -32.63
N GLN A 556 -26.25 17.35 -32.40
CA GLN A 556 -27.68 17.09 -32.41
C GLN A 556 -28.21 16.74 -33.79
N THR A 557 -29.29 15.96 -33.84
CA THR A 557 -29.97 15.61 -35.09
C THR A 557 -31.20 16.48 -35.34
N GLY A 558 -31.70 16.49 -36.58
CA GLY A 558 -32.95 17.19 -36.93
C GLY A 558 -32.78 18.70 -37.11
N SER A 559 -33.71 19.50 -36.56
CA SER A 559 -33.69 20.96 -36.71
C SER A 559 -32.53 21.62 -35.98
N ASN A 560 -32.01 20.99 -34.93
CA ASN A 560 -30.95 21.55 -34.10
C ASN A 560 -29.55 21.33 -34.70
N ALA A 561 -29.41 20.41 -35.66
CA ALA A 561 -28.19 20.23 -36.46
C ALA A 561 -27.85 21.46 -37.33
N ALA A 562 -28.75 22.45 -37.39
CA ALA A 562 -28.61 23.63 -38.22
C ALA A 562 -27.62 24.66 -37.68
N TYR A 563 -27.29 24.60 -36.38
CA TYR A 563 -26.41 25.54 -35.66
C TYR A 563 -24.98 25.02 -35.57
N SER A 564 -24.01 25.92 -35.45
CA SER A 564 -22.61 25.57 -35.17
C SER A 564 -22.34 25.71 -33.69
N VAL A 565 -22.06 24.59 -33.03
CA VAL A 565 -22.10 24.50 -31.57
C VAL A 565 -20.72 24.13 -31.03
N SER A 566 -20.26 24.85 -30.00
CA SER A 566 -19.06 24.54 -29.22
C SER A 566 -19.40 24.35 -27.74
N THR A 567 -18.44 23.87 -26.96
CA THR A 567 -18.55 23.75 -25.50
C THR A 567 -17.92 24.94 -24.80
N ARG A 568 -18.41 25.27 -23.61
CA ARG A 568 -17.78 26.28 -22.74
C ARG A 568 -17.78 25.80 -21.30
N VAL A 569 -16.62 25.86 -20.64
CA VAL A 569 -16.45 25.47 -19.23
C VAL A 569 -16.16 26.72 -18.39
N ARG A 570 -16.64 26.73 -17.13
CA ARG A 570 -16.23 27.71 -16.12
C ARG A 570 -16.32 27.15 -14.72
N ASN A 571 -15.82 27.91 -13.74
CA ASN A 571 -15.94 27.60 -12.32
C ASN A 571 -15.46 26.18 -11.97
N ALA A 572 -14.39 25.70 -12.61
CA ALA A 572 -13.76 24.43 -12.28
C ALA A 572 -13.06 24.54 -10.91
N GLY A 573 -13.81 24.13 -9.88
CA GLY A 573 -13.40 24.12 -8.48
C GLY A 573 -13.02 22.72 -8.01
N SER A 574 -12.82 22.55 -6.70
CA SER A 574 -12.25 21.32 -6.16
C SER A 574 -13.09 20.07 -6.36
N ASN A 575 -14.40 20.17 -6.51
CA ASN A 575 -15.29 19.01 -6.63
C ASN A 575 -16.43 19.22 -7.66
N SER A 576 -16.33 20.25 -8.49
CA SER A 576 -17.33 20.55 -9.50
C SER A 576 -16.80 21.51 -10.56
N PHE A 577 -17.44 21.50 -11.72
CA PHE A 577 -17.29 22.53 -12.73
C PHE A 577 -18.65 22.83 -13.37
N GLN A 578 -18.73 23.94 -14.11
CA GLN A 578 -19.91 24.28 -14.89
C GLN A 578 -19.60 24.18 -16.38
N ILE A 579 -20.53 23.65 -17.15
CA ILE A 579 -20.40 23.47 -18.59
C ILE A 579 -21.73 23.80 -19.27
N ARG A 580 -21.64 24.33 -20.49
CA ARG A 580 -22.76 24.53 -21.41
C ARG A 580 -22.33 24.30 -22.85
N ILE A 581 -23.29 24.25 -23.74
CA ILE A 581 -23.06 24.39 -25.18
C ILE A 581 -23.40 25.81 -25.63
N GLU A 582 -22.72 26.33 -26.65
CA GLU A 582 -22.99 27.67 -27.17
C GLU A 582 -22.80 27.75 -28.69
N ASP A 583 -23.61 28.60 -29.31
CA ASP A 583 -23.54 28.93 -30.72
C ASP A 583 -23.03 30.38 -30.89
N PRO A 584 -22.15 30.66 -31.87
CA PRO A 584 -21.60 31.99 -32.11
C PRO A 584 -22.62 33.12 -32.22
N SER A 585 -23.81 32.84 -32.76
CA SER A 585 -24.90 33.81 -32.94
C SER A 585 -25.77 34.00 -31.69
N GLY A 586 -25.59 33.14 -30.68
CA GLY A 586 -26.40 33.09 -29.47
C GLY A 586 -27.78 32.47 -29.70
N ALA A 587 -27.86 31.45 -30.56
CA ALA A 587 -29.08 30.69 -30.78
C ALA A 587 -29.57 29.95 -29.51
N ASP A 588 -30.87 29.70 -29.46
CA ASP A 588 -31.51 28.82 -28.47
C ASP A 588 -31.27 27.37 -28.91
N LEU A 589 -30.56 26.60 -28.08
CA LEU A 589 -30.11 25.25 -28.40
C LEU A 589 -30.99 24.25 -27.64
N GLY A 590 -31.19 23.06 -28.22
CA GLY A 590 -31.79 21.98 -27.43
C GLY A 590 -30.75 21.34 -26.52
N ASP A 591 -31.19 20.53 -25.57
CA ASP A 591 -30.30 19.66 -24.81
C ASP A 591 -29.48 18.74 -25.72
N SER A 592 -28.16 18.72 -25.53
CA SER A 592 -27.28 17.72 -26.13
C SER A 592 -26.31 17.13 -25.12
N ARG A 593 -25.74 16.00 -25.50
CA ARG A 593 -24.75 15.30 -24.71
C ARG A 593 -23.37 15.91 -24.93
N VAL A 594 -22.62 16.05 -23.85
CA VAL A 594 -21.24 16.53 -23.84
C VAL A 594 -20.41 15.54 -23.04
N ARG A 595 -19.36 15.00 -23.65
CA ARG A 595 -18.40 14.11 -22.99
C ARG A 595 -17.23 14.93 -22.48
N TYR A 596 -16.71 14.62 -21.31
CA TYR A 596 -15.63 15.40 -20.72
C TYR A 596 -14.56 14.50 -20.11
N ILE A 597 -13.34 15.06 -20.03
CA ILE A 597 -12.27 14.60 -19.16
C ILE A 597 -11.99 15.72 -18.17
N VAL A 598 -11.92 15.40 -16.89
CA VAL A 598 -11.37 16.29 -15.86
C VAL A 598 -10.16 15.63 -15.22
N MET A 599 -9.07 16.36 -15.11
CA MET A 599 -7.77 15.85 -14.65
C MET A 599 -7.09 16.87 -13.73
N GLU A 600 -6.35 16.39 -12.74
CA GLU A 600 -5.49 17.25 -11.92
C GLU A 600 -4.34 17.82 -12.76
N GLU A 601 -4.10 19.13 -12.65
CA GLU A 601 -2.96 19.79 -13.29
C GLU A 601 -1.62 19.16 -12.86
N GLY A 602 -0.73 18.91 -13.83
CA GLY A 602 0.56 18.28 -13.63
C GLY A 602 0.89 17.22 -14.68
N ALA A 603 2.11 16.69 -14.62
CA ALA A 603 2.55 15.53 -15.41
C ALA A 603 2.31 14.23 -14.64
N TRP A 604 1.78 13.23 -15.36
CA TRP A 604 1.28 11.96 -14.85
C TRP A 604 1.46 10.81 -15.85
N ASP A 605 1.24 9.59 -15.37
CA ASP A 605 1.02 8.42 -16.21
C ASP A 605 -0.44 7.97 -16.12
N MET A 606 -1.08 7.81 -17.28
CA MET A 606 -2.37 7.17 -17.43
C MET A 606 -2.15 5.73 -17.86
N GLY A 607 -2.13 4.79 -16.90
CA GLY A 607 -1.59 3.45 -17.15
C GLY A 607 -0.08 3.51 -17.36
N SER A 608 0.39 3.16 -18.57
CA SER A 608 1.78 3.38 -19.01
C SER A 608 1.92 4.57 -19.98
N THR A 609 0.82 5.25 -20.29
CA THR A 609 0.76 6.35 -21.25
C THR A 609 1.06 7.68 -20.58
N LYS A 610 2.11 8.37 -21.03
CA LYS A 610 2.47 9.71 -20.55
C LYS A 610 1.37 10.73 -20.85
N VAL A 611 0.93 11.47 -19.84
CA VAL A 611 -0.08 12.55 -19.95
C VAL A 611 0.27 13.73 -19.05
N GLU A 612 -0.02 14.96 -19.48
CA GLU A 612 0.09 16.13 -18.62
C GLU A 612 -1.05 17.10 -18.88
N ALA A 613 -1.52 17.75 -17.82
CA ALA A 613 -2.63 18.69 -17.88
C ALA A 613 -2.17 20.05 -17.35
N HIS A 614 -2.55 21.12 -18.03
CA HIS A 614 -2.21 22.49 -17.61
C HIS A 614 -3.36 23.45 -17.91
N LYS A 615 -3.34 24.61 -17.26
CA LYS A 615 -4.18 25.73 -17.65
C LYS A 615 -3.50 27.08 -17.46
N GLU A 616 -3.83 28.04 -18.31
CA GLU A 616 -3.25 29.37 -18.25
C GLU A 616 -4.24 30.44 -18.72
N SER A 617 -4.15 31.63 -18.12
CA SER A 617 -4.84 32.82 -18.63
C SER A 617 -4.16 33.31 -19.90
N ILE A 618 -4.77 33.03 -21.06
CA ILE A 618 -4.28 33.40 -22.38
C ILE A 618 -5.01 34.65 -22.87
N ALA A 619 -4.25 35.59 -23.45
CA ALA A 619 -4.78 36.84 -24.02
C ALA A 619 -4.75 36.87 -25.55
N THR A 620 -4.02 35.93 -26.17
CA THR A 620 -3.86 35.87 -27.62
C THR A 620 -5.14 35.35 -28.28
N VAL A 621 -5.65 36.11 -29.24
CA VAL A 621 -6.85 35.79 -30.03
C VAL A 621 -6.45 35.62 -31.50
N ALA A 622 -6.66 34.41 -32.01
CA ALA A 622 -6.60 34.08 -33.43
C ALA A 622 -7.98 34.16 -34.07
N ARG A 623 -8.01 34.19 -35.40
CA ARG A 623 -9.23 34.40 -36.19
C ARG A 623 -8.98 34.09 -37.66
N LYS A 624 -10.04 34.19 -38.46
CA LYS A 624 -9.97 34.14 -39.93
C LYS A 624 -8.78 34.92 -40.50
N ASN A 625 -7.94 34.21 -41.26
CA ASN A 625 -6.72 34.67 -41.92
C ASN A 625 -5.62 35.24 -41.00
N ASN A 626 -5.68 35.04 -39.68
CA ASN A 626 -4.67 35.51 -38.72
C ASN A 626 -4.48 34.51 -37.57
N TRP A 627 -3.79 33.42 -37.88
CA TRP A 627 -3.47 32.33 -36.96
C TRP A 627 -2.18 32.62 -36.21
N ILE A 628 -2.33 33.11 -34.98
CA ILE A 628 -1.25 33.41 -34.02
C ILE A 628 -1.53 32.66 -32.73
N GLY A 629 -0.50 32.08 -32.12
CA GLY A 629 -0.62 31.30 -30.89
C GLY A 629 0.54 31.57 -29.93
N ASP A 630 0.32 31.23 -28.67
CA ASP A 630 1.34 31.26 -27.63
C ASP A 630 2.03 29.90 -27.58
N ASN A 631 3.36 29.87 -27.71
CA ASN A 631 4.12 28.63 -27.67
C ASN A 631 4.13 28.02 -26.26
N LYS A 632 3.86 26.72 -26.18
CA LYS A 632 3.90 25.91 -24.97
C LYS A 632 4.86 24.73 -25.14
N GLY A 633 5.57 24.41 -24.07
CA GLY A 633 6.42 23.22 -23.95
C GLY A 633 5.74 22.15 -23.10
N TYR A 634 6.49 21.11 -22.76
CA TYR A 634 6.05 19.97 -21.95
C TYR A 634 6.92 19.85 -20.71
N ASP A 635 6.34 19.38 -19.60
CA ASP A 635 7.08 19.07 -18.38
C ASP A 635 7.70 17.66 -18.48
N GLN A 636 7.13 16.79 -19.31
CA GLN A 636 7.66 15.46 -19.60
C GLN A 636 8.16 15.26 -21.04
N THR A 637 8.85 14.14 -21.28
CA THR A 637 9.37 13.78 -22.61
C THR A 637 8.45 12.78 -23.30
N TYR A 638 7.99 13.13 -24.50
CA TYR A 638 7.16 12.26 -25.33
C TYR A 638 7.99 11.53 -26.40
N ALA A 639 7.80 10.20 -26.50
CA ALA A 639 8.51 9.36 -27.48
C ALA A 639 8.02 9.54 -28.92
N SER A 640 6.81 10.08 -29.10
CA SER A 640 6.16 10.38 -30.38
C SER A 640 5.39 11.70 -30.27
N ASN A 641 4.96 12.27 -31.40
CA ASN A 641 4.10 13.45 -31.38
C ASN A 641 2.88 13.18 -30.47
N PRO A 642 2.67 14.00 -29.43
CA PRO A 642 1.48 13.88 -28.58
C PRO A 642 0.26 14.47 -29.29
N LEU A 643 -0.92 14.14 -28.78
CA LEU A 643 -2.16 14.89 -29.07
C LEU A 643 -2.42 15.90 -27.96
N VAL A 644 -3.17 16.95 -28.24
CA VAL A 644 -3.50 18.02 -27.30
C VAL A 644 -5.01 18.26 -27.31
N LEU A 645 -5.68 17.82 -26.25
CA LEU A 645 -7.07 18.21 -25.99
C LEU A 645 -7.08 19.60 -25.37
N HIS A 646 -8.01 20.48 -25.73
CA HIS A 646 -8.02 21.87 -25.29
C HIS A 646 -9.43 22.44 -25.10
N GLN A 647 -9.58 23.39 -24.19
CA GLN A 647 -10.89 23.96 -23.85
C GLN A 647 -10.77 25.36 -23.26
N VAL A 648 -11.71 26.24 -23.62
CA VAL A 648 -11.92 27.49 -22.88
C VAL A 648 -12.62 27.19 -21.54
N MET A 649 -11.89 27.40 -20.44
CA MET A 649 -12.27 27.05 -19.07
C MET A 649 -12.73 28.23 -18.20
N SER A 650 -12.95 29.41 -18.78
CA SER A 650 -13.58 30.53 -18.10
C SER A 650 -14.53 31.33 -19.00
N ASP A 651 -15.31 32.20 -18.36
CA ASP A 651 -16.32 33.07 -18.97
C ASP A 651 -16.06 34.52 -18.51
N ASN A 652 -14.80 34.98 -18.63
CA ASN A 652 -14.39 36.34 -18.26
C ASN A 652 -14.91 37.39 -19.25
N ASP A 653 -15.19 36.97 -20.47
CA ASP A 653 -15.92 37.68 -21.51
C ASP A 653 -17.03 36.77 -22.03
N THR A 654 -18.27 37.27 -22.01
CA THR A 654 -19.45 36.48 -22.36
C THR A 654 -19.63 36.31 -23.87
N ARG A 655 -18.72 36.85 -24.69
CA ARG A 655 -18.75 36.66 -26.13
C ARG A 655 -18.27 35.26 -26.45
N TRP A 656 -18.85 34.66 -27.48
CA TRP A 656 -18.42 33.36 -27.97
C TRP A 656 -16.94 33.41 -28.36
N ILE A 657 -16.21 32.39 -27.92
CA ILE A 657 -14.82 32.14 -28.29
C ILE A 657 -14.56 30.65 -28.11
N GLU A 658 -13.73 30.08 -28.97
CA GLU A 658 -13.18 28.74 -28.77
C GLU A 658 -11.65 28.82 -28.62
N SER A 659 -10.98 27.69 -28.75
CA SER A 659 -9.56 27.46 -28.60
C SER A 659 -9.06 26.68 -29.82
N TRP A 660 -7.78 26.81 -30.12
CA TRP A 660 -7.17 26.06 -31.21
C TRP A 660 -5.71 25.76 -30.90
N VAL A 661 -5.18 24.68 -31.48
CA VAL A 661 -3.78 24.28 -31.35
C VAL A 661 -3.13 23.97 -32.70
N SER A 662 -1.79 23.96 -32.72
CA SER A 662 -0.97 23.42 -33.81
C SER A 662 0.49 23.31 -33.38
N SER A 663 1.36 22.84 -34.27
CA SER A 663 2.81 22.97 -34.11
C SER A 663 3.24 24.44 -33.95
N GLN A 664 4.26 24.67 -33.13
CA GLN A 664 4.86 26.00 -32.95
C GLN A 664 5.28 26.60 -34.30
N GLY A 665 4.69 27.75 -34.66
CA GLY A 665 5.02 28.49 -35.87
C GLY A 665 4.57 27.86 -37.20
N ASN A 666 3.86 26.73 -37.19
CA ASN A 666 3.26 26.15 -38.39
C ASN A 666 1.86 25.62 -38.09
N LYS A 667 0.84 26.38 -38.50
CA LYS A 667 -0.57 26.04 -38.30
C LYS A 667 -1.02 24.76 -39.01
N ASN A 668 -0.30 24.32 -40.05
CA ASN A 668 -0.68 23.16 -40.85
C ASN A 668 -0.04 21.84 -40.35
N ASP A 669 0.79 21.89 -39.31
CA ASP A 669 1.38 20.70 -38.70
C ASP A 669 0.81 20.52 -37.28
N PRO A 670 0.57 19.28 -36.82
CA PRO A 670 0.06 19.03 -35.48
C PRO A 670 1.13 19.26 -34.40
N PRO A 671 0.76 19.35 -33.11
CA PRO A 671 1.70 19.29 -32.00
C PRO A 671 2.78 18.21 -32.18
N ASN A 672 4.00 18.55 -31.79
CA ASN A 672 5.16 17.65 -31.93
C ASN A 672 5.92 17.54 -30.61
N THR A 673 6.93 16.67 -30.55
CA THR A 673 7.69 16.40 -29.30
C THR A 673 8.46 17.59 -28.72
N SER A 674 8.55 18.71 -29.44
CA SER A 674 9.20 19.95 -28.96
C SER A 674 8.21 20.96 -28.35
N GLY A 675 6.90 20.74 -28.53
CA GLY A 675 5.85 21.62 -28.05
C GLY A 675 4.79 21.92 -29.11
N PHE A 676 3.90 22.84 -28.77
CA PHE A 676 2.77 23.29 -29.58
C PHE A 676 2.53 24.80 -29.38
N GLN A 677 1.61 25.37 -30.14
CA GLN A 677 1.06 26.71 -29.87
C GLN A 677 -0.44 26.61 -29.63
N ILE A 678 -0.96 27.46 -28.75
CA ILE A 678 -2.39 27.52 -28.40
C ILE A 678 -2.84 28.98 -28.31
N ALA A 679 -4.08 29.25 -28.70
CA ALA A 679 -4.71 30.55 -28.48
C ALA A 679 -6.24 30.43 -28.49
N MET A 680 -6.91 31.52 -28.12
CA MET A 680 -8.34 31.66 -28.36
C MET A 680 -8.63 31.75 -29.87
N ASN A 681 -9.73 31.16 -30.33
CA ASN A 681 -10.21 31.17 -31.71
C ASN A 681 -11.54 31.92 -31.81
N ALA A 682 -11.53 33.07 -32.50
CA ALA A 682 -12.72 33.87 -32.77
C ALA A 682 -13.39 33.60 -34.12
N ALA A 683 -12.82 32.69 -34.92
CA ALA A 683 -13.30 32.33 -36.24
C ALA A 683 -13.68 33.58 -37.09
N GLU A 684 -14.91 33.69 -37.60
CA GLU A 684 -15.41 34.86 -38.36
C GLU A 684 -16.25 35.88 -37.57
N VAL A 685 -16.56 35.60 -36.29
CA VAL A 685 -17.45 36.43 -35.47
C VAL A 685 -17.01 37.90 -35.49
N ALA A 686 -17.75 38.70 -36.25
CA ALA A 686 -17.24 39.94 -36.82
C ALA A 686 -16.97 41.01 -35.75
N ALA A 687 -15.69 41.36 -35.56
CA ALA A 687 -15.14 42.52 -34.82
C ALA A 687 -14.51 42.31 -33.43
N SER A 688 -14.27 41.09 -32.95
CA SER A 688 -13.69 40.81 -31.62
C SER A 688 -12.15 40.85 -31.55
N TYR A 689 -11.48 41.90 -32.08
CA TYR A 689 -10.03 42.10 -31.81
C TYR A 689 -9.69 42.12 -30.31
N ALA A 690 -10.67 42.51 -29.50
CA ALA A 690 -10.59 42.48 -28.06
C ALA A 690 -11.53 41.39 -27.59
N HIS A 691 -10.99 40.29 -27.08
CA HIS A 691 -11.62 39.40 -26.13
C HIS A 691 -10.83 39.56 -24.83
N ASN A 692 -11.48 39.57 -23.66
CA ASN A 692 -10.70 39.56 -22.43
C ASN A 692 -9.94 38.22 -22.31
N PRO A 693 -8.80 38.19 -21.60
CA PRO A 693 -8.09 36.95 -21.37
C PRO A 693 -9.00 35.89 -20.74
N GLU A 694 -8.93 34.67 -21.27
CA GLU A 694 -9.63 33.49 -20.74
C GLU A 694 -8.61 32.47 -20.25
N ILE A 695 -9.01 31.65 -19.30
CA ILE A 695 -8.27 30.46 -18.92
C ILE A 695 -8.50 29.43 -20.02
N LEU A 696 -7.44 29.03 -20.72
CA LEU A 696 -7.47 27.84 -21.57
C LEU A 696 -6.86 26.70 -20.78
N GLY A 697 -7.56 25.56 -20.73
CA GLY A 697 -7.02 24.30 -20.25
C GLY A 697 -6.62 23.41 -21.40
N TRP A 698 -5.58 22.62 -21.23
CA TRP A 698 -5.18 21.61 -22.20
C TRP A 698 -4.61 20.35 -21.53
N ILE A 699 -4.84 19.21 -22.17
CA ILE A 699 -4.36 17.90 -21.76
C ILE A 699 -3.54 17.32 -22.91
N VAL A 700 -2.24 17.15 -22.70
CA VAL A 700 -1.30 16.59 -23.66
C VAL A 700 -1.15 15.10 -23.39
N VAL A 701 -1.50 14.25 -24.35
CA VAL A 701 -1.47 12.79 -24.19
C VAL A 701 -0.54 12.17 -25.23
N GLN A 702 0.29 11.21 -24.83
CA GLN A 702 1.07 10.44 -25.78
C GLN A 702 0.12 9.73 -26.77
N ALA A 703 0.25 10.04 -28.05
CA ALA A 703 -0.60 9.46 -29.08
C ALA A 703 -0.16 8.05 -29.49
N GLY A 704 -1.06 7.31 -30.14
CA GLY A 704 -0.77 5.99 -30.71
C GLY A 704 -0.73 4.86 -29.67
N GLN A 705 -1.27 5.07 -28.47
CA GLN A 705 -1.26 4.10 -27.38
C GLN A 705 -2.55 3.26 -27.36
N ASP A 706 -2.41 2.01 -26.95
CA ASP A 706 -3.49 1.08 -26.58
C ASP A 706 -3.15 0.57 -25.19
N ASP A 707 -3.90 0.99 -24.18
CA ASP A 707 -3.51 0.82 -22.78
C ASP A 707 -4.76 0.73 -21.88
N SER A 708 -4.56 0.60 -20.57
CA SER A 708 -5.64 0.56 -19.59
C SER A 708 -5.26 1.31 -18.32
N ILE A 709 -6.24 1.98 -17.71
CA ILE A 709 -6.12 2.59 -16.39
C ILE A 709 -7.26 2.09 -15.51
N ASP A 710 -6.93 1.60 -14.32
CA ASP A 710 -7.89 1.02 -13.37
C ASP A 710 -8.87 -0.01 -14.01
N GLY A 711 -8.34 -0.83 -14.93
CA GLY A 711 -9.13 -1.82 -15.67
C GLY A 711 -10.00 -1.26 -16.81
N ASN A 712 -10.05 0.06 -17.01
CA ASN A 712 -10.72 0.70 -18.13
C ASN A 712 -9.75 0.83 -19.32
N ASN A 713 -10.06 0.15 -20.41
CA ASN A 713 -9.24 0.19 -21.62
C ASN A 713 -9.41 1.52 -22.33
N PHE A 714 -8.33 2.08 -22.85
CA PHE A 714 -8.38 3.29 -23.65
C PHE A 714 -7.42 3.26 -24.84
N ARG A 715 -7.65 4.18 -25.77
CA ARG A 715 -6.88 4.31 -27.01
C ARG A 715 -6.70 5.77 -27.39
N THR A 716 -5.48 6.15 -27.76
CA THR A 716 -5.12 7.51 -28.18
C THR A 716 -4.71 7.52 -29.66
N ARG A 717 -5.26 8.41 -30.49
CA ARG A 717 -4.94 8.46 -31.94
C ARG A 717 -4.94 9.88 -32.47
N ILE A 718 -4.07 10.11 -33.45
CA ILE A 718 -4.06 11.28 -34.34
C ILE A 718 -4.46 10.79 -35.73
N THR A 719 -5.38 11.49 -36.40
CA THR A 719 -5.86 11.12 -37.73
C THR A 719 -4.86 11.52 -38.83
N GLY A 720 -5.13 11.12 -40.07
CA GLY A 720 -4.54 11.82 -41.22
C GLY A 720 -5.20 13.18 -41.43
N ASP A 721 -4.53 14.05 -42.18
CA ASP A 721 -5.04 15.32 -42.69
C ASP A 721 -6.17 15.05 -43.72
N THR A 722 -7.38 14.84 -43.21
CA THR A 722 -8.51 14.27 -43.97
C THR A 722 -9.88 14.70 -43.47
N VAL A 723 -10.00 15.15 -42.22
CA VAL A 723 -11.28 15.57 -41.62
C VAL A 723 -11.64 16.93 -42.20
N ARG A 724 -12.89 17.14 -42.62
CA ARG A 724 -13.33 18.42 -43.22
C ARG A 724 -14.60 18.92 -42.55
N GLY A 725 -15.16 20.01 -43.07
CA GLY A 725 -16.33 20.68 -42.53
C GLY A 725 -17.59 19.83 -42.38
N HIS A 726 -18.48 20.22 -41.47
CA HIS A 726 -19.86 19.70 -41.34
C HIS A 726 -20.54 19.46 -42.69
N ALA A 727 -20.52 20.46 -43.58
CA ALA A 727 -21.17 20.39 -44.89
C ALA A 727 -20.53 19.36 -45.85
N ASN A 728 -19.34 18.85 -45.52
CA ASN A 728 -18.66 17.77 -46.26
C ASN A 728 -19.00 16.37 -45.73
N GLY A 729 -19.61 16.27 -44.54
CA GLY A 729 -20.08 15.03 -43.93
C GLY A 729 -19.26 14.58 -42.72
N CYS A 730 -19.68 13.45 -42.14
CA CYS A 730 -19.09 12.88 -40.94
C CYS A 730 -17.92 11.93 -41.28
N TYR A 731 -16.73 12.15 -40.69
CA TYR A 731 -15.50 11.39 -40.98
C TYR A 731 -15.23 10.35 -39.91
N ASN A 732 -15.56 9.08 -40.20
CA ASN A 732 -15.41 7.97 -39.27
C ASN A 732 -13.96 7.51 -39.12
N GLN A 733 -13.47 7.56 -37.88
CA GLN A 733 -12.19 7.01 -37.43
C GLN A 733 -12.43 5.66 -36.76
N ASN A 734 -12.00 4.58 -37.42
CA ASN A 734 -12.16 3.23 -36.87
C ASN A 734 -11.15 3.01 -35.74
N TYR A 735 -11.63 2.51 -34.61
CA TYR A 735 -10.77 2.12 -33.51
C TYR A 735 -9.93 0.91 -33.91
N GLY A 736 -10.50 -0.07 -34.63
CA GLY A 736 -9.85 -1.35 -34.94
C GLY A 736 -10.04 -2.42 -33.84
N THR A 737 -10.59 -2.01 -32.70
CA THR A 737 -11.14 -2.84 -31.62
C THR A 737 -12.59 -2.44 -31.38
N THR A 738 -13.31 -3.19 -30.52
CA THR A 738 -14.67 -2.85 -30.11
C THR A 738 -14.68 -2.41 -28.67
N PHE A 739 -15.17 -1.20 -28.42
CA PHE A 739 -15.53 -0.67 -27.10
C PHE A 739 -17.04 -0.81 -26.93
N ILE A 740 -17.51 -1.31 -25.78
CA ILE A 740 -18.92 -1.59 -25.52
C ILE A 740 -19.68 -0.31 -25.18
N SER A 741 -19.09 0.57 -24.37
CA SER A 741 -19.66 1.82 -23.89
C SER A 741 -18.69 3.00 -24.13
N PRO A 742 -18.36 3.35 -25.39
CA PRO A 742 -17.26 4.26 -25.67
C PRO A 742 -17.52 5.68 -25.12
N TYR A 743 -16.54 6.23 -24.39
CA TYR A 743 -16.46 7.65 -24.06
C TYR A 743 -15.30 8.28 -24.82
N VAL A 744 -15.60 9.26 -25.67
CA VAL A 744 -14.60 9.92 -26.53
C VAL A 744 -14.50 11.40 -26.19
N VAL A 745 -13.27 11.90 -26.11
CA VAL A 745 -12.96 13.32 -26.19
C VAL A 745 -11.92 13.52 -27.28
N ALA A 746 -12.11 14.54 -28.10
CA ALA A 746 -11.38 14.74 -29.34
C ALA A 746 -11.25 16.23 -29.63
N ASP A 747 -10.15 16.63 -30.26
CA ASP A 747 -9.87 18.01 -30.63
C ASP A 747 -9.16 18.10 -31.97
N GLN A 748 -9.21 19.28 -32.56
CA GLN A 748 -8.54 19.62 -33.81
C GLN A 748 -7.08 19.97 -33.53
N GLU A 749 -6.15 19.35 -34.26
CA GLU A 749 -4.71 19.48 -34.02
C GLU A 749 -4.01 20.45 -34.98
N THR A 750 -4.71 20.96 -35.98
CA THR A 750 -4.21 21.88 -37.00
C THR A 750 -5.18 23.03 -37.23
N MET A 751 -4.80 24.01 -38.05
CA MET A 751 -5.69 25.09 -38.48
C MET A 751 -5.33 25.44 -39.93
N ASP A 752 -5.70 24.55 -40.83
CA ASP A 752 -5.55 24.64 -42.27
C ASP A 752 -6.51 25.65 -42.89
N GLY A 753 -6.14 26.19 -44.06
CA GLY A 753 -6.97 27.20 -44.72
C GLY A 753 -6.97 28.55 -44.01
N GLY A 754 -8.01 29.34 -44.24
CA GLY A 754 -8.15 30.71 -43.79
C GLY A 754 -9.34 30.96 -42.86
N ASP A 755 -10.35 30.10 -42.91
CA ASP A 755 -11.55 30.15 -42.07
C ASP A 755 -11.29 29.36 -40.78
N GLY A 756 -12.01 29.68 -39.70
CA GLY A 756 -11.75 29.09 -38.39
C GLY A 756 -12.69 27.94 -38.10
N GLY A 757 -12.20 26.91 -37.41
CA GLY A 757 -13.05 25.81 -36.98
C GLY A 757 -12.64 25.16 -35.67
N TRP A 758 -13.47 24.23 -35.21
CA TRP A 758 -13.25 23.38 -34.04
C TRP A 758 -13.82 21.99 -34.31
N LEU A 759 -13.50 20.99 -33.48
CA LEU A 759 -13.96 19.62 -33.74
C LEU A 759 -15.28 19.32 -33.02
N VAL A 760 -16.17 18.56 -33.65
CA VAL A 760 -17.39 18.03 -33.02
C VAL A 760 -17.59 16.54 -33.33
N GLU A 761 -18.29 15.83 -32.44
CA GLU A 761 -18.67 14.43 -32.64
C GLU A 761 -19.98 14.36 -33.43
N CYS A 762 -19.97 13.73 -34.60
CA CYS A 762 -21.17 13.58 -35.45
C CYS A 762 -21.75 12.16 -35.49
N ALA A 763 -21.00 11.18 -35.00
CA ALA A 763 -21.46 9.81 -34.83
C ALA A 763 -20.60 9.07 -33.82
N LEU A 764 -21.20 8.18 -33.05
CA LEU A 764 -20.46 7.30 -32.15
C LEU A 764 -20.98 5.87 -32.22
N SER A 765 -20.06 4.92 -32.22
CA SER A 765 -20.35 3.49 -32.18
C SER A 765 -19.24 2.77 -31.45
N GLY A 766 -19.49 1.52 -31.04
CA GLY A 766 -18.45 0.72 -30.39
C GLY A 766 -17.20 0.46 -31.25
N THR A 767 -17.21 0.74 -32.55
CA THR A 767 -16.07 0.49 -33.46
C THR A 767 -15.43 1.73 -34.06
N ALA A 768 -16.06 2.89 -33.91
CA ALA A 768 -15.60 4.14 -34.52
C ALA A 768 -16.24 5.37 -33.87
N VAL A 769 -15.47 6.47 -33.86
CA VAL A 769 -15.97 7.84 -33.68
C VAL A 769 -16.02 8.54 -35.03
N GLY A 770 -17.09 9.24 -35.32
CA GLY A 770 -17.24 10.14 -36.45
C GLY A 770 -17.06 11.57 -35.98
N VAL A 771 -16.16 12.29 -36.65
CA VAL A 771 -15.88 13.71 -36.37
C VAL A 771 -15.96 14.54 -37.64
N HIS A 772 -16.22 15.84 -37.50
CA HIS A 772 -16.01 16.82 -38.57
C HIS A 772 -15.55 18.14 -37.96
N VAL A 773 -15.02 19.02 -38.81
CA VAL A 773 -14.68 20.38 -38.43
C VAL A 773 -15.95 21.20 -38.46
N GLU A 774 -16.26 21.83 -37.35
CA GLU A 774 -17.31 22.80 -37.22
C GLU A 774 -16.79 24.18 -37.60
N GLU A 775 -17.53 24.90 -38.42
CA GLU A 775 -17.26 26.29 -38.76
C GLU A 775 -18.38 27.16 -38.21
N ASP A 776 -18.05 28.38 -37.81
CA ASP A 776 -19.06 29.35 -37.42
C ASP A 776 -19.91 29.76 -38.63
N GLN A 777 -21.14 30.22 -38.37
CA GLN A 777 -22.04 30.71 -39.42
C GLN A 777 -22.15 32.25 -39.40
N GLU A 778 -21.22 32.92 -38.73
CA GLU A 778 -21.14 34.37 -38.66
C GLU A 778 -20.42 34.91 -39.89
N GLY A 779 -20.97 35.96 -40.49
CA GLY A 779 -20.45 36.50 -41.76
C GLY A 779 -20.96 35.74 -43.00
N ASP A 780 -21.02 34.41 -42.96
CA ASP A 780 -21.69 33.60 -43.99
C ASP A 780 -22.17 32.22 -43.48
N PRO A 781 -23.15 31.57 -44.15
CA PRO A 781 -23.79 30.36 -43.62
C PRO A 781 -23.07 29.06 -44.01
N ASP A 782 -21.90 29.12 -44.67
CA ASP A 782 -21.16 27.92 -45.07
C ASP A 782 -20.53 27.23 -43.84
N ARG A 783 -20.49 25.91 -43.88
CA ARG A 783 -19.81 25.08 -42.86
C ARG A 783 -18.89 24.06 -43.54
N SER A 784 -18.24 24.50 -44.62
CA SER A 784 -17.39 23.68 -45.49
C SER A 784 -15.91 23.99 -45.27
N HIS A 785 -15.27 23.25 -44.38
CA HIS A 785 -13.84 23.40 -44.11
C HIS A 785 -12.93 22.66 -45.13
N THR A 786 -11.67 23.10 -45.22
CA THR A 786 -10.58 22.30 -45.80
C THR A 786 -10.23 21.10 -44.91
N THR A 787 -9.28 20.25 -45.32
CA THR A 787 -8.81 19.14 -44.49
C THR A 787 -8.11 19.64 -43.23
N GLU A 788 -8.30 18.92 -42.14
CA GLU A 788 -7.66 19.09 -40.84
C GLU A 788 -7.23 17.73 -40.29
N ILE A 789 -6.30 17.79 -39.33
CA ILE A 789 -5.93 16.67 -38.47
C ILE A 789 -6.74 16.79 -37.17
N ALA A 790 -7.37 15.68 -36.77
CA ALA A 790 -8.01 15.55 -35.47
C ALA A 790 -7.22 14.57 -34.60
N ALA A 791 -7.42 14.63 -33.30
CA ALA A 791 -7.00 13.58 -32.38
C ALA A 791 -8.09 13.24 -31.40
N TYR A 792 -8.04 12.02 -30.85
CA TYR A 792 -9.01 11.57 -29.88
C TYR A 792 -8.40 10.61 -28.86
N VAL A 793 -9.01 10.62 -27.68
CA VAL A 793 -8.89 9.58 -26.67
C VAL A 793 -10.26 8.93 -26.51
N VAL A 794 -10.30 7.59 -26.60
CA VAL A 794 -11.52 6.80 -26.35
C VAL A 794 -11.31 5.85 -25.18
N PHE A 795 -12.26 5.80 -24.26
CA PHE A 795 -12.32 4.91 -23.10
C PHE A 795 -13.47 3.90 -23.23
N GLU A 796 -13.34 2.73 -22.59
CA GLU A 796 -14.35 1.64 -22.60
C GLU A 796 -15.63 1.96 -21.85
N ASP A 797 -15.52 2.81 -20.82
CA ASP A 797 -16.65 3.28 -20.03
C ASP A 797 -16.32 4.62 -19.34
N SER A 798 -17.29 5.25 -18.70
CA SER A 798 -17.04 6.32 -17.73
C SER A 798 -16.28 5.76 -16.53
N PHE A 799 -15.37 6.52 -15.95
CA PHE A 799 -14.66 6.09 -14.75
C PHE A 799 -14.10 7.28 -13.97
N SER A 800 -13.69 6.98 -12.75
CA SER A 800 -13.01 7.89 -11.84
C SER A 800 -11.80 7.19 -11.25
N VAL A 801 -10.64 7.84 -11.29
CA VAL A 801 -9.43 7.41 -10.58
C VAL A 801 -8.96 8.56 -9.71
N SER A 802 -8.76 8.30 -8.42
CA SER A 802 -8.09 9.23 -7.51
C SER A 802 -6.66 8.77 -7.35
N GLY A 803 -5.72 9.72 -7.35
CA GLY A 803 -4.32 9.45 -7.10
C GLY A 803 -3.72 10.21 -5.92
N LYS A 804 -4.57 10.80 -5.07
CA LYS A 804 -4.15 11.24 -3.74
C LYS A 804 -3.99 9.99 -2.86
N GLY A 805 -2.75 9.66 -2.51
CA GLY A 805 -2.48 8.63 -1.51
C GLY A 805 -3.22 8.91 -0.20
N GLY A 806 -3.79 7.87 0.40
CA GLY A 806 -4.61 7.97 1.62
C GLY A 806 -6.09 8.36 1.43
N TYR A 807 -6.80 8.39 2.55
CA TYR A 807 -8.19 8.85 2.68
C TYR A 807 -8.26 10.32 3.08
N SER A 808 -9.33 11.01 2.70
CA SER A 808 -9.60 12.35 3.23
C SER A 808 -9.69 12.31 4.77
N PRO A 809 -9.08 13.23 5.54
CA PRO A 809 -9.14 13.19 7.01
C PRO A 809 -10.55 13.34 7.59
N SER A 810 -11.47 13.89 6.81
CA SER A 810 -12.89 14.02 7.14
C SER A 810 -13.73 14.15 5.89
N GLY A 811 -14.97 13.68 5.97
CA GLY A 811 -15.96 13.79 4.90
C GLY A 811 -17.38 13.61 5.43
N THR A 812 -18.35 14.02 4.63
CA THR A 812 -19.77 13.87 4.93
C THR A 812 -20.51 13.24 3.77
N TYR A 813 -21.62 12.57 4.08
CA TYR A 813 -22.58 12.09 3.10
C TYR A 813 -23.97 12.50 3.54
N GLU A 814 -24.78 13.04 2.65
CA GLU A 814 -26.19 13.33 2.89
C GLU A 814 -27.04 12.41 2.01
N SER A 815 -27.96 11.67 2.63
CA SER A 815 -28.82 10.70 1.92
C SER A 815 -29.80 11.38 0.97
N SER A 816 -30.41 10.58 0.10
CA SER A 816 -31.61 10.97 -0.62
C SER A 816 -32.77 11.30 0.34
N ASP A 817 -33.77 12.03 -0.17
CA ASP A 817 -34.99 12.37 0.58
C ASP A 817 -35.94 11.16 0.61
N PHE A 818 -36.24 10.64 1.81
CA PHE A 818 -37.21 9.55 1.97
C PHE A 818 -38.55 10.07 2.49
N GLY A 819 -39.62 9.87 1.69
CA GLY A 819 -40.97 10.33 2.00
C GLY A 819 -41.96 9.19 2.26
N THR A 820 -42.65 9.25 3.41
CA THR A 820 -43.72 8.33 3.80
C THR A 820 -44.72 9.05 4.70
N ALA A 821 -46.02 8.75 4.63
CA ALA A 821 -47.03 9.40 5.47
C ALA A 821 -47.05 8.84 6.91
N SER A 822 -45.89 8.85 7.58
CA SER A 822 -45.56 7.96 8.69
C SER A 822 -44.55 8.56 9.66
N ASN A 823 -44.69 8.26 10.96
CA ASN A 823 -43.73 8.68 11.98
C ASN A 823 -42.46 7.80 11.98
N PHE A 824 -41.29 8.44 12.05
CA PHE A 824 -39.98 7.81 12.20
C PHE A 824 -39.67 7.55 13.68
N ASN A 825 -39.11 6.39 14.01
CA ASN A 825 -39.03 5.93 15.41
C ASN A 825 -37.61 5.57 15.89
N LEU A 826 -36.81 4.96 15.02
CA LEU A 826 -35.52 4.37 15.38
C LEU A 826 -34.60 4.42 14.16
N ILE A 827 -33.32 4.72 14.40
CA ILE A 827 -32.25 4.61 13.40
C ILE A 827 -31.20 3.60 13.90
N LYS A 828 -30.63 2.81 13.00
CA LYS A 828 -29.56 1.83 13.29
C LYS A 828 -28.70 1.60 12.05
N TRP A 829 -27.45 1.17 12.23
CA TRP A 829 -26.53 0.94 11.12
C TRP A 829 -25.48 -0.12 11.44
N THR A 830 -24.79 -0.63 10.43
CA THR A 830 -23.62 -1.49 10.58
C THR A 830 -22.38 -0.73 10.16
N GLU A 831 -21.39 -0.67 11.04
CA GLU A 831 -20.12 0.01 10.79
C GLU A 831 -18.89 -0.85 11.13
N THR A 832 -17.78 -0.55 10.48
CA THR A 832 -16.43 -0.95 10.90
C THR A 832 -15.61 0.31 11.11
N VAL A 833 -15.13 0.52 12.34
CA VAL A 833 -14.38 1.72 12.74
C VAL A 833 -12.96 1.32 13.14
N PRO A 834 -11.97 1.40 12.23
CA PRO A 834 -10.56 1.21 12.56
C PRO A 834 -10.05 2.17 13.65
N PRO A 835 -8.92 1.89 14.31
CA PRO A 835 -8.34 2.79 15.32
C PRO A 835 -8.13 4.21 14.79
N SER A 836 -8.49 5.23 15.59
CA SER A 836 -8.38 6.65 15.23
C SER A 836 -9.28 7.12 14.08
N THR A 837 -10.31 6.34 13.73
CA THR A 837 -11.40 6.75 12.85
C THR A 837 -12.70 6.91 13.65
N ASP A 838 -13.69 7.62 13.10
CA ASP A 838 -15.00 7.80 13.72
C ASP A 838 -16.09 7.98 12.66
N LEU A 839 -17.29 7.48 12.95
CA LEU A 839 -18.49 7.63 12.12
C LEU A 839 -19.65 8.09 13.01
N ARG A 840 -20.32 9.16 12.59
CA ARG A 840 -21.45 9.74 13.32
C ARG A 840 -22.62 10.02 12.40
N VAL A 841 -23.84 9.91 12.93
CA VAL A 841 -25.08 10.09 12.17
C VAL A 841 -25.92 11.22 12.76
N GLN A 842 -26.55 12.02 11.90
CA GLN A 842 -27.59 12.99 12.23
C GLN A 842 -28.77 12.85 11.26
N ILE A 843 -29.92 13.41 11.59
CA ILE A 843 -31.11 13.41 10.73
C ILE A 843 -31.66 14.82 10.50
N LYS A 844 -32.50 14.94 9.48
CA LYS A 844 -33.46 16.04 9.30
C LYS A 844 -34.81 15.48 8.91
N THR A 845 -35.86 16.12 9.36
CA THR A 845 -37.24 15.76 8.98
C THR A 845 -38.00 16.96 8.41
N ALA A 846 -39.08 16.68 7.66
CA ALA A 846 -39.96 17.71 7.12
C ALA A 846 -41.42 17.23 7.04
N PRO A 847 -42.40 18.13 7.16
CA PRO A 847 -43.79 17.82 6.89
C PRO A 847 -44.02 17.61 5.38
N ASP A 848 -45.12 16.97 5.02
CA ASP A 848 -45.50 16.85 3.60
C ASP A 848 -46.01 18.18 3.03
N ALA A 849 -45.52 18.52 1.84
CA ALA A 849 -45.96 19.66 1.05
C ALA A 849 -46.45 19.22 -0.34
N SER A 850 -47.56 18.49 -0.38
CA SER A 850 -48.22 17.99 -1.61
C SER A 850 -47.40 16.92 -2.35
N GLY A 851 -46.85 15.96 -1.61
CA GLY A 851 -46.06 14.87 -2.18
C GLY A 851 -44.59 15.22 -2.42
N SER A 852 -44.09 16.25 -1.74
CA SER A 852 -42.68 16.63 -1.70
C SER A 852 -42.35 17.15 -0.29
N PRO A 853 -41.08 17.16 0.13
CA PRO A 853 -40.69 17.71 1.42
C PRO A 853 -41.12 19.18 1.54
N GLY A 854 -41.69 19.53 2.69
CA GLY A 854 -41.95 20.91 3.09
C GLY A 854 -40.68 21.63 3.54
N ALA A 855 -40.81 22.47 4.56
CA ALA A 855 -39.64 23.08 5.18
C ALA A 855 -38.92 22.03 6.05
N TRP A 856 -37.68 21.70 5.69
CA TRP A 856 -36.80 20.89 6.53
C TRP A 856 -36.56 21.54 7.87
N SER A 857 -36.35 20.71 8.89
CA SER A 857 -35.91 21.15 10.19
C SER A 857 -34.62 21.99 10.07
N PRO A 858 -34.49 23.04 10.90
CA PRO A 858 -33.47 24.07 10.71
C PRO A 858 -32.05 23.53 10.87
N THR A 859 -31.86 22.58 11.79
CA THR A 859 -30.57 22.02 12.20
C THR A 859 -30.52 20.52 11.92
N TRP A 860 -29.32 19.97 11.75
CA TRP A 860 -29.12 18.53 11.79
C TRP A 860 -29.10 18.10 13.25
N CYS A 861 -29.92 17.12 13.62
CA CYS A 861 -30.08 16.68 15.01
C CYS A 861 -29.71 15.21 15.21
N GLY A 862 -29.26 14.90 16.41
CA GLY A 862 -29.08 13.56 16.94
C GLY A 862 -30.24 13.14 17.86
N PRO A 863 -29.97 12.35 18.92
CA PRO A 863 -31.01 11.81 19.80
C PRO A 863 -31.64 12.84 20.76
N GLU A 864 -31.11 14.06 20.90
CA GLU A 864 -31.68 15.12 21.73
C GLU A 864 -32.81 15.89 21.03
N GLY A 865 -32.96 15.69 19.71
CA GLY A 865 -34.01 16.31 18.90
C GLY A 865 -33.65 17.71 18.40
N GLU A 866 -34.65 18.48 17.97
CA GLU A 866 -34.50 19.85 17.47
C GLU A 866 -34.40 20.86 18.63
N ASP A 867 -33.22 20.94 19.24
CA ASP A 867 -32.90 21.92 20.28
C ASP A 867 -32.32 23.24 19.73
N GLY A 868 -32.05 23.29 18.43
CA GLY A 868 -31.54 24.44 17.70
C GLY A 868 -30.01 24.52 17.61
N ASP A 869 -29.29 23.47 17.97
CA ASP A 869 -27.87 23.29 17.66
C ASP A 869 -27.62 22.04 16.78
N GLU A 870 -26.37 21.84 16.35
CA GLU A 870 -25.96 20.71 15.50
C GLU A 870 -24.91 19.83 16.20
N THR A 871 -24.92 19.81 17.54
CA THR A 871 -23.80 19.29 18.34
C THR A 871 -23.98 17.85 18.80
N ASP A 872 -25.19 17.30 18.71
CA ASP A 872 -25.51 15.92 19.07
C ASP A 872 -25.52 14.99 17.84
N TYR A 873 -25.21 13.73 18.09
CA TYR A 873 -25.05 12.69 17.06
C TYR A 873 -25.57 11.36 17.58
N PHE A 874 -26.22 10.59 16.71
CA PHE A 874 -26.39 9.16 16.95
C PHE A 874 -25.02 8.48 16.82
N THR A 875 -24.64 7.70 17.83
CA THR A 875 -23.31 7.05 17.95
C THR A 875 -23.36 5.55 18.29
N ASN A 876 -24.55 5.00 18.58
CA ASN A 876 -24.75 3.59 18.85
C ASN A 876 -25.33 2.86 17.63
N PRO A 877 -24.51 2.11 16.86
CA PRO A 877 -24.95 1.41 15.65
C PRO A 877 -26.03 0.35 15.91
N ALA A 878 -26.08 -0.22 17.12
CA ALA A 878 -27.11 -1.21 17.50
C ALA A 878 -28.53 -0.62 17.52
N GLY A 879 -28.65 0.71 17.53
CA GLY A 879 -29.89 1.44 17.37
C GLY A 879 -30.09 2.52 18.43
N GLU A 880 -30.69 3.64 18.00
CA GLU A 880 -31.09 4.76 18.85
C GLU A 880 -32.48 5.29 18.45
N LEU A 881 -33.22 5.78 19.45
CA LEU A 881 -34.57 6.32 19.25
C LEU A 881 -34.48 7.72 18.63
N ILE A 882 -35.36 7.97 17.66
CA ILE A 882 -35.57 9.32 17.12
C ILE A 882 -36.47 10.08 18.09
N HIS A 883 -36.05 11.30 18.44
CA HIS A 883 -36.72 12.11 19.44
C HIS A 883 -38.19 12.42 19.05
N PRO A 884 -39.14 12.49 20.02
CA PRO A 884 -40.57 12.67 19.72
C PRO A 884 -41.00 14.01 19.10
N ASP A 885 -40.15 15.02 19.03
CA ASP A 885 -40.44 16.31 18.37
C ASP A 885 -40.56 16.21 16.85
N HIS A 886 -40.00 15.17 16.24
CA HIS A 886 -40.14 14.84 14.83
C HIS A 886 -41.48 14.15 14.49
N ILE A 887 -42.37 13.95 15.46
CA ILE A 887 -43.69 13.34 15.22
C ILE A 887 -44.55 14.28 14.37
N GLY A 888 -45.15 13.72 13.32
CA GLY A 888 -45.98 14.44 12.36
C GLY A 888 -45.24 14.88 11.10
N ASP A 889 -43.93 14.68 11.04
CA ASP A 889 -43.16 14.82 9.80
C ASP A 889 -43.27 13.56 8.94
N ASN A 890 -43.21 13.76 7.63
CA ASN A 890 -43.45 12.72 6.62
C ASN A 890 -42.22 12.46 5.75
N TRP A 891 -41.18 13.29 5.89
CA TRP A 891 -39.96 13.19 5.13
C TRP A 891 -38.79 13.12 6.09
N ILE A 892 -37.81 12.28 5.79
CA ILE A 892 -36.55 12.16 6.53
C ILE A 892 -35.39 12.06 5.55
N LYS A 893 -34.24 12.55 5.99
CA LYS A 893 -32.94 12.24 5.43
C LYS A 893 -31.91 12.17 6.55
N TYR A 894 -30.79 11.50 6.31
CA TYR A 894 -29.70 11.41 7.27
C TYR A 894 -28.41 12.00 6.70
N LYS A 895 -27.53 12.38 7.61
CA LYS A 895 -26.17 12.82 7.32
C LYS A 895 -25.19 11.98 8.09
N LEU A 896 -24.16 11.51 7.38
CA LEU A 896 -23.00 10.86 7.96
C LEU A 896 -21.86 11.86 8.05
N SER A 897 -21.10 11.79 9.14
CA SER A 897 -19.83 12.48 9.31
C SER A 897 -18.76 11.44 9.62
N LEU A 898 -17.81 11.28 8.70
CA LEU A 898 -16.69 10.34 8.80
C LEU A 898 -15.41 11.13 9.10
N THR A 899 -14.54 10.58 9.94
CA THR A 899 -13.20 11.14 10.20
C THR A 899 -12.15 10.04 10.29
N GLY A 900 -10.91 10.35 9.91
CA GLY A 900 -9.80 9.40 9.94
C GLY A 900 -8.42 10.06 9.87
N PRO A 901 -7.34 9.30 10.11
CA PRO A 901 -5.96 9.81 10.12
C PRO A 901 -5.38 10.04 8.72
N GLY A 902 -6.13 9.70 7.66
CA GLY A 902 -5.67 9.72 6.27
C GLY A 902 -5.03 8.43 5.78
N SER A 903 -4.64 7.51 6.68
CA SER A 903 -4.20 6.14 6.31
C SER A 903 -5.33 5.12 6.31
N ASP A 904 -6.40 5.39 7.05
CA ASP A 904 -7.51 4.48 7.32
C ASP A 904 -8.85 5.22 7.20
N THR A 905 -9.91 4.48 6.92
CA THR A 905 -11.27 5.01 6.74
C THR A 905 -12.28 4.22 7.57
N PRO A 906 -13.25 4.87 8.23
CA PRO A 906 -14.41 4.19 8.78
C PRO A 906 -15.32 3.73 7.62
N ILE A 907 -15.98 2.59 7.81
CA ILE A 907 -16.79 1.94 6.79
C ILE A 907 -18.22 1.82 7.29
N LEU A 908 -19.19 2.38 6.56
CA LEU A 908 -20.61 2.08 6.72
C LEU A 908 -21.01 0.96 5.75
N ALA A 909 -21.61 -0.11 6.24
CA ALA A 909 -22.11 -1.20 5.39
C ALA A 909 -23.62 -1.07 5.10
N ASP A 910 -24.40 -0.65 6.09
CA ASP A 910 -25.83 -0.40 5.91
C ASP A 910 -26.34 0.59 6.94
N ILE A 911 -27.44 1.27 6.61
CA ILE A 911 -28.19 2.10 7.54
C ILE A 911 -29.69 1.89 7.34
N THR A 912 -30.43 1.84 8.44
CA THR A 912 -31.86 1.54 8.46
C THR A 912 -32.62 2.50 9.37
N VAL A 913 -33.66 3.12 8.82
CA VAL A 913 -34.68 3.88 9.57
C VAL A 913 -35.97 3.08 9.66
N ASN A 914 -36.47 2.95 10.89
CA ASN A 914 -37.77 2.34 11.21
C ASN A 914 -38.86 3.42 11.24
N TYR A 915 -39.94 3.21 10.49
CA TYR A 915 -41.11 4.08 10.47
C TYR A 915 -42.44 3.32 10.60
N LYS A 916 -43.54 4.06 10.83
CA LYS A 916 -44.89 3.51 10.97
C LYS A 916 -45.77 3.65 9.72
N PRO A 917 -45.88 2.61 8.86
CA PRO A 917 -46.55 2.70 7.57
C PRO A 917 -48.07 2.91 7.65
#